data_AF-A0A016B0E4-F1
#
_entry.id   AF-A0A016B0E4-F1
#
_cell.length_a   1.000
_cell.length_b   1.000
_cell.length_c   1.000
_cell.angle_alpha   90.00
_cell.angle_beta   90.00
_cell.angle_gamma   90.00
#
_symmetry.space_group_name_H-M   'P 1'
#
loop_
_entity.id
_entity.type
_entity.pdbx_description
1 polymer ?
#
loop_
_entity_poly.entity_id
_entity_poly.type
_entity_poly.pdbx_seq_one_letter_code
_entity_poly.pdbx_strand_id
1 'polypeptide(L)'
;MGKTYRRLTEDEVLQLKSQSCLADDWNKVAVAEEFTTEFVHHTRFSGEVKLGVFHSDFILPGGIKKHSGLRHVTLHNVTVGDNCCIENIQNYIANYEIGNNTFIENVDIILVDGLTQFGNGVETAVLNETGGREVLINDKLSAHQAYILALYRHRPELISRMKEITDYYSNKHASAVGTIGNHVMILNTGSIKNVRIGDFCRICGTCRLYNGSINSNESAPVHIGHGVICDDFIISSGSHVDDGAMLTRCFVGQACQLGHNYSASDSLFFSNCQGENGEACAIFAGPYTVTHHKSTLLIAGMFSFMNAGSGSNQSNHMYKLGPIHQGTLERGAKTTSDSYILWPARVGAFSLVMGRHVNHADTSNLPFSYLIEQQNTTYLVPGVNLRSVGTIRDAQKWPKRDKRTDPNRLDYINYNLLSPYTIQKMFKGRSILKELKRVSGETSEIYSYQSAKIKNSSLNSGIRYYEIAIHKFLGNSIIKRLEGINFKDNEEIRRRLKPDTEIGVGEWVDIAGLIAPKSEVEKLIDGIESGEINRLKSMNACFAAMHDNYYTYEWTWAYHKIQEFYGLNPETITAKDIIAIVRAWREAVVGLDRMVYDDARKEFSLSSMTGFGADGSRDEMKLDFGQVRGDFESNPFVTAVLKHIDDKTALGEELINRIGQLA
;
A
#
# COMPACT_ATOMS: atom_id res chain seq x y z
N MET A 1 25.24 -12.86 -24.28
CA MET A 1 26.11 -13.92 -24.81
C MET A 1 26.36 -14.90 -23.68
N GLY A 2 26.13 -16.20 -23.90
CA GLY A 2 26.36 -17.20 -22.85
C GLY A 2 27.85 -17.29 -22.52
N LYS A 3 28.19 -17.38 -21.24
CA LYS A 3 29.56 -17.67 -20.81
C LYS A 3 29.97 -19.05 -21.31
N THR A 4 31.14 -19.13 -21.93
CA THR A 4 31.78 -20.40 -22.26
C THR A 4 32.46 -20.94 -21.02
N TYR A 5 32.13 -22.18 -20.64
CA TYR A 5 32.80 -22.90 -19.57
C TYR A 5 33.68 -23.99 -20.17
N ARG A 6 34.91 -24.12 -19.67
CA ARG A 6 35.85 -25.19 -20.00
C ARG A 6 35.99 -26.14 -18.82
N ARG A 7 36.52 -27.33 -19.06
CA ARG A 7 36.94 -28.23 -17.99
C ARG A 7 38.20 -27.70 -17.31
N LEU A 8 38.40 -28.09 -16.06
CA LEU A 8 39.67 -27.89 -15.37
C LEU A 8 40.79 -28.64 -16.10
N THR A 9 41.98 -28.04 -16.15
CA THR A 9 43.20 -28.72 -16.59
C THR A 9 43.73 -29.63 -15.48
N GLU A 10 44.63 -30.57 -15.82
CA GLU A 10 45.24 -31.45 -14.82
C GLU A 10 46.03 -30.66 -13.76
N ASP A 11 46.75 -29.60 -14.19
CA ASP A 11 47.51 -28.72 -13.29
C ASP A 11 46.58 -27.97 -12.32
N GLU A 12 45.43 -27.48 -12.80
CA GLU A 12 44.44 -26.82 -11.95
C GLU A 12 43.84 -27.80 -10.93
N VAL A 13 43.56 -29.05 -11.32
CA VAL A 13 43.06 -30.08 -10.41
C VAL A 13 44.10 -30.41 -9.32
N LEU A 14 45.39 -30.53 -9.68
CA LEU A 14 46.46 -30.77 -8.72
C LEU A 14 46.61 -29.60 -7.75
N GLN A 15 46.55 -28.37 -8.27
CA GLN A 15 46.62 -27.15 -7.46
C GLN A 15 45.44 -27.08 -6.47
N LEU A 16 44.21 -27.31 -6.92
CA LEU A 16 43.02 -27.33 -6.05
C LEU A 16 43.11 -28.39 -4.95
N LYS A 17 43.61 -29.60 -5.27
CA LYS A 17 43.85 -30.65 -4.27
C LYS A 17 44.87 -30.22 -3.22
N SER A 18 45.95 -29.53 -3.63
CA SER A 18 46.95 -28.99 -2.69
C SER A 18 46.37 -27.92 -1.76
N GLN A 19 45.36 -27.17 -2.24
CA GLN A 19 44.59 -26.19 -1.47
C GLN A 19 43.48 -26.83 -0.63
N SER A 20 43.57 -28.15 -0.39
CA SER A 20 42.60 -28.95 0.37
C SER A 20 41.20 -28.95 -0.22
N CYS A 21 41.06 -28.79 -1.54
CA CYS A 21 39.79 -28.96 -2.22
C CYS A 21 39.54 -30.42 -2.61
N LEU A 22 38.27 -30.81 -2.63
CA LEU A 22 37.80 -32.15 -2.97
C LEU A 22 36.69 -32.05 -4.01
N ALA A 23 36.61 -33.02 -4.91
CA ALA A 23 35.47 -33.20 -5.81
C ALA A 23 35.08 -34.68 -5.84
N ASP A 24 33.79 -34.97 -5.96
CA ASP A 24 33.31 -36.34 -6.24
C ASP A 24 33.75 -36.80 -7.65
N ASP A 25 33.69 -35.90 -8.63
CA ASP A 25 34.22 -36.06 -9.98
C ASP A 25 34.67 -34.71 -10.55
N TRP A 26 35.98 -34.54 -10.73
CA TRP A 26 36.56 -33.31 -11.28
C TRP A 26 36.09 -32.99 -12.70
N ASN A 27 35.60 -33.98 -13.47
CA ASN A 27 35.07 -33.74 -14.82
C ASN A 27 33.75 -32.97 -14.82
N LYS A 28 33.04 -32.94 -13.69
CA LYS A 28 31.79 -32.20 -13.49
C LYS A 28 31.99 -30.79 -12.97
N VAL A 29 33.25 -30.40 -12.74
CA VAL A 29 33.62 -29.03 -12.40
C VAL A 29 34.09 -28.31 -13.66
N ALA A 30 33.32 -27.31 -14.08
CA ALA A 30 33.64 -26.46 -15.22
C ALA A 30 33.92 -25.02 -14.76
N VAL A 31 34.81 -24.34 -15.45
CA VAL A 31 35.30 -23.01 -15.06
C VAL A 31 35.28 -22.06 -16.25
N ALA A 32 35.15 -20.75 -16.00
CA ALA A 32 35.29 -19.72 -17.02
C ALA A 32 36.70 -19.78 -17.67
N GLU A 33 36.85 -19.26 -18.89
CA GLU A 33 38.12 -19.34 -19.64
C GLU A 33 39.30 -18.75 -18.85
N GLU A 34 39.09 -17.58 -18.23
CA GLU A 34 40.09 -16.82 -17.45
C GLU A 34 40.14 -17.22 -15.96
N PHE A 35 39.58 -18.37 -15.59
CA PHE A 35 39.59 -18.83 -14.20
C PHE A 35 41.01 -19.11 -13.68
N THR A 36 41.25 -18.74 -12.41
CA THR A 36 42.46 -19.06 -11.66
C THR A 36 42.11 -19.76 -10.35
N THR A 37 42.93 -20.73 -9.93
CA THR A 37 42.73 -21.51 -8.70
C THR A 37 43.15 -20.79 -7.42
N GLU A 38 43.85 -19.65 -7.52
CA GLU A 38 44.51 -18.96 -6.40
C GLU A 38 43.60 -18.69 -5.19
N PHE A 39 42.32 -18.36 -5.43
CA PHE A 39 41.36 -17.97 -4.40
C PHE A 39 40.32 -19.05 -4.08
N VAL A 40 40.64 -20.33 -4.34
CA VAL A 40 39.77 -21.46 -4.02
C VAL A 40 40.48 -22.39 -3.02
N HIS A 41 39.98 -22.42 -1.78
CA HIS A 41 40.61 -23.17 -0.68
C HIS A 41 39.58 -23.93 0.14
N HIS A 42 39.94 -25.12 0.64
CA HIS A 42 39.08 -25.93 1.52
C HIS A 42 37.65 -26.11 0.99
N THR A 43 37.50 -26.27 -0.33
CA THR A 43 36.20 -26.33 -0.99
C THR A 43 35.88 -27.76 -1.42
N ARG A 44 34.65 -28.21 -1.19
CA ARG A 44 34.15 -29.50 -1.66
C ARG A 44 33.14 -29.29 -2.79
N PHE A 45 33.40 -29.90 -3.94
CA PHE A 45 32.51 -29.92 -5.09
C PHE A 45 31.78 -31.25 -5.17
N SER A 46 30.50 -31.22 -5.49
CA SER A 46 29.71 -32.41 -5.80
C SER A 46 28.70 -32.13 -6.91
N GLY A 47 28.46 -33.12 -7.76
CA GLY A 47 27.57 -32.96 -8.90
C GLY A 47 28.09 -31.94 -9.91
N GLU A 48 27.20 -31.24 -10.61
CA GLU A 48 27.56 -30.30 -11.67
C GLU A 48 27.90 -28.91 -11.10
N VAL A 49 29.18 -28.53 -11.10
CA VAL A 49 29.63 -27.24 -10.57
C VAL A 49 30.21 -26.38 -11.68
N LYS A 50 29.79 -25.11 -11.74
CA LYS A 50 30.33 -24.12 -12.68
C LYS A 50 30.85 -22.91 -11.94
N LEU A 51 32.10 -22.50 -12.19
CA LEU A 51 32.73 -21.36 -11.51
C LEU A 51 33.07 -20.23 -12.48
N GLY A 52 32.72 -19.00 -12.12
CA GLY A 52 33.18 -17.77 -12.77
C GLY A 52 34.62 -17.41 -12.39
N VAL A 53 35.04 -16.19 -12.72
CA VAL A 53 36.36 -15.67 -12.32
C VAL A 53 36.34 -15.08 -10.91
N PHE A 54 37.51 -14.91 -10.29
CA PHE A 54 37.66 -14.30 -8.96
C PHE A 54 38.74 -13.22 -9.01
N HIS A 55 38.39 -12.01 -9.47
CA HIS A 55 39.36 -10.91 -9.69
C HIS A 55 39.10 -9.67 -8.83
N SER A 56 37.95 -9.59 -8.16
CA SER A 56 37.53 -8.40 -7.41
C SER A 56 37.77 -8.55 -5.91
N ASP A 57 37.89 -7.40 -5.24
CA ASP A 57 37.83 -7.26 -3.80
C ASP A 57 36.49 -6.67 -3.33
N PHE A 58 36.05 -7.12 -2.16
CA PHE A 58 34.95 -6.56 -1.40
C PHE A 58 35.48 -5.70 -0.25
N ILE A 59 34.87 -4.54 -0.02
CA ILE A 59 35.15 -3.70 1.14
C ILE A 59 33.98 -3.83 2.11
N LEU A 60 34.23 -4.43 3.27
CA LEU A 60 33.25 -4.63 4.32
C LEU A 60 33.23 -3.46 5.30
N PRO A 61 32.16 -3.31 6.12
CA PRO A 61 32.12 -2.34 7.20
C PRO A 61 33.39 -2.41 8.08
N GLY A 62 33.92 -1.25 8.45
CA GLY A 62 35.21 -1.15 9.15
C GLY A 62 36.44 -1.14 8.22
N GLY A 63 36.25 -1.21 6.90
CA GLY A 63 37.33 -1.07 5.91
C GLY A 63 38.12 -2.34 5.63
N ILE A 64 37.64 -3.50 6.13
CA ILE A 64 38.24 -4.80 5.85
C ILE A 64 38.06 -5.11 4.35
N LYS A 65 39.16 -5.46 3.70
CA LYS A 65 39.15 -5.95 2.32
C LYS A 65 39.14 -7.47 2.31
N LYS A 66 38.27 -8.06 1.51
CA LYS A 66 38.22 -9.50 1.23
C LYS A 66 38.22 -9.74 -0.26
N HIS A 67 39.09 -10.63 -0.72
CA HIS A 67 39.14 -10.99 -2.11
C HIS A 67 37.99 -11.95 -2.46
N SER A 68 37.47 -11.85 -3.69
CA SER A 68 36.53 -12.83 -4.23
C SER A 68 37.17 -14.22 -4.30
N GLY A 69 36.36 -15.27 -4.13
CA GLY A 69 36.87 -16.63 -4.01
C GLY A 69 35.92 -17.55 -3.24
N LEU A 70 36.37 -18.80 -3.07
CA LEU A 70 35.67 -19.84 -2.34
C LEU A 70 36.54 -20.32 -1.18
N ARG A 71 35.99 -20.31 0.04
CA ARG A 71 36.73 -20.72 1.23
C ARG A 71 35.85 -21.46 2.22
N HIS A 72 36.23 -22.69 2.61
CA HIS A 72 35.45 -23.50 3.56
C HIS A 72 33.97 -23.61 3.16
N VAL A 73 33.72 -24.19 1.99
CA VAL A 73 32.38 -24.33 1.42
C VAL A 73 32.19 -25.68 0.75
N THR A 74 31.00 -26.26 0.90
CA THR A 74 30.55 -27.40 0.11
C THR A 74 29.50 -26.93 -0.90
N LEU A 75 29.76 -27.16 -2.19
CA LEU A 75 28.87 -26.80 -3.29
C LEU A 75 28.37 -28.07 -4.00
N HIS A 76 27.05 -28.20 -4.14
CA HIS A 76 26.42 -29.32 -4.84
C HIS A 76 25.47 -28.84 -5.95
N ASN A 77 25.72 -29.16 -7.22
CA ASN A 77 24.92 -28.65 -8.36
C ASN A 77 24.78 -27.12 -8.35
N VAL A 78 25.90 -26.40 -8.28
CA VAL A 78 25.91 -24.93 -8.14
C VAL A 78 26.65 -24.27 -9.32
N THR A 79 26.05 -23.22 -9.85
CA THR A 79 26.75 -22.26 -10.72
C THR A 79 27.07 -21.01 -9.91
N VAL A 80 28.35 -20.64 -9.86
CA VAL A 80 28.84 -19.41 -9.23
C VAL A 80 29.26 -18.43 -10.32
N GLY A 81 28.70 -17.22 -10.29
CA GLY A 81 29.04 -16.11 -11.18
C GLY A 81 30.45 -15.57 -10.94
N ASP A 82 30.80 -14.50 -11.66
CA ASP A 82 32.09 -13.84 -11.50
C ASP A 82 32.13 -13.05 -10.20
N ASN A 83 33.33 -12.98 -9.63
CA ASN A 83 33.69 -12.12 -8.52
C ASN A 83 32.83 -12.35 -7.28
N CYS A 84 32.34 -13.57 -7.09
CA CYS A 84 31.63 -13.93 -5.87
C CYS A 84 32.62 -14.23 -4.73
N CYS A 85 32.25 -13.87 -3.52
CA CYS A 85 32.96 -14.28 -2.30
C CYS A 85 32.03 -15.20 -1.52
N ILE A 86 32.37 -16.48 -1.41
CA ILE A 86 31.60 -17.47 -0.66
C ILE A 86 32.50 -18.11 0.38
N GLU A 87 32.29 -17.74 1.65
CA GLU A 87 33.18 -18.14 2.73
C GLU A 87 32.44 -18.72 3.94
N ASN A 88 33.06 -19.70 4.60
CA ASN A 88 32.63 -20.22 5.90
C ASN A 88 31.18 -20.74 5.90
N ILE A 89 30.81 -21.50 4.88
CA ILE A 89 29.52 -22.18 4.84
C ILE A 89 29.65 -23.46 5.66
N GLN A 90 29.06 -23.46 6.86
CA GLN A 90 29.26 -24.54 7.84
C GLN A 90 28.71 -25.88 7.36
N ASN A 91 27.69 -25.85 6.51
CA ASN A 91 27.07 -27.03 5.91
C ASN A 91 27.30 -27.06 4.39
N TYR A 92 26.32 -26.68 3.57
CA TYR A 92 26.46 -26.66 2.12
C TYR A 92 25.54 -25.65 1.42
N ILE A 93 25.87 -25.36 0.17
CA ILE A 93 24.98 -24.75 -0.82
C ILE A 93 24.63 -25.78 -1.88
N ALA A 94 23.33 -25.97 -2.16
CA ALA A 94 22.89 -26.97 -3.14
C ALA A 94 21.80 -26.49 -4.10
N ASN A 95 21.94 -26.82 -5.38
CA ASN A 95 20.95 -26.56 -6.43
C ASN A 95 20.65 -25.05 -6.61
N TYR A 96 21.69 -24.24 -6.84
CA TYR A 96 21.55 -22.79 -7.06
C TYR A 96 22.38 -22.27 -8.23
N GLU A 97 21.84 -21.24 -8.88
CA GLU A 97 22.59 -20.31 -9.72
C GLU A 97 22.83 -19.01 -8.93
N ILE A 98 24.09 -18.65 -8.73
CA ILE A 98 24.53 -17.48 -7.99
C ILE A 98 25.08 -16.46 -8.97
N GLY A 99 24.48 -15.27 -9.02
CA GLY A 99 24.86 -14.16 -9.87
C GLY A 99 26.19 -13.53 -9.47
N ASN A 100 26.68 -12.62 -10.31
CA ASN A 100 28.01 -12.02 -10.17
C ASN A 100 28.07 -11.05 -8.97
N ASN A 101 29.29 -10.82 -8.47
CA ASN A 101 29.60 -9.86 -7.41
C ASN A 101 28.81 -10.11 -6.12
N THR A 102 28.44 -11.36 -5.87
CA THR A 102 27.63 -11.76 -4.71
C THR A 102 28.51 -12.19 -3.56
N PHE A 103 28.16 -11.75 -2.35
CA PHE A 103 28.89 -12.02 -1.12
C PHE A 103 28.05 -12.89 -0.18
N ILE A 104 28.51 -14.09 0.13
CA ILE A 104 27.85 -15.05 1.01
C ILE A 104 28.83 -15.48 2.08
N GLU A 105 28.52 -15.22 3.34
CA GLU A 105 29.40 -15.59 4.46
C GLU A 105 28.61 -16.10 5.67
N ASN A 106 29.18 -17.13 6.32
CA ASN A 106 28.71 -17.66 7.59
C ASN A 106 27.23 -18.03 7.55
N VAL A 107 26.90 -18.96 6.66
CA VAL A 107 25.55 -19.49 6.48
C VAL A 107 25.53 -20.98 6.80
N ASP A 108 24.48 -21.46 7.48
CA ASP A 108 24.37 -22.89 7.84
C ASP A 108 23.51 -23.71 6.87
N ILE A 109 22.62 -23.15 6.04
CA ILE A 109 22.30 -23.85 4.76
C ILE A 109 21.59 -22.94 3.75
N ILE A 110 21.95 -23.08 2.46
CA ILE A 110 21.18 -22.55 1.33
C ILE A 110 20.95 -23.68 0.32
N LEU A 111 19.72 -24.14 0.17
CA LEU A 111 19.42 -25.25 -0.76
C LEU A 111 18.05 -25.12 -1.43
N VAL A 112 17.92 -25.75 -2.60
CA VAL A 112 16.62 -26.10 -3.17
C VAL A 112 16.43 -27.61 -3.08
N ASP A 113 15.27 -28.01 -2.58
CA ASP A 113 14.88 -29.40 -2.34
C ASP A 113 13.62 -29.71 -3.14
N GLY A 114 13.78 -30.51 -4.18
CA GLY A 114 12.71 -30.86 -5.12
C GLY A 114 12.29 -29.71 -6.03
N LEU A 115 11.24 -29.96 -6.82
CA LEU A 115 10.61 -28.94 -7.65
C LEU A 115 9.79 -28.00 -6.75
N THR A 116 10.10 -26.71 -6.78
CA THR A 116 9.39 -25.69 -5.99
C THR A 116 8.96 -24.50 -6.86
N GLN A 117 7.93 -23.79 -6.42
CA GLN A 117 7.43 -22.55 -7.02
C GLN A 117 7.89 -21.31 -6.24
N PHE A 118 8.72 -21.49 -5.20
CA PHE A 118 9.33 -20.39 -4.43
C PHE A 118 8.27 -19.43 -3.85
N GLY A 119 7.25 -19.99 -3.20
CA GLY A 119 6.10 -19.26 -2.65
C GLY A 119 5.04 -18.81 -3.65
N ASN A 120 5.29 -18.88 -4.97
CA ASN A 120 4.29 -18.48 -5.96
C ASN A 120 3.15 -19.50 -6.05
N GLY A 121 1.90 -19.02 -5.97
CA GLY A 121 0.70 -19.85 -5.95
C GLY A 121 0.25 -20.28 -4.55
N VAL A 122 0.99 -19.92 -3.49
CA VAL A 122 0.56 -20.17 -2.11
C VAL A 122 -0.77 -19.46 -1.85
N GLU A 123 -1.75 -20.21 -1.37
CA GLU A 123 -3.05 -19.69 -0.97
C GLU A 123 -2.94 -19.04 0.42
N THR A 124 -3.33 -17.77 0.50
CA THR A 124 -3.31 -16.95 1.74
C THR A 124 -4.73 -16.63 2.16
N ALA A 125 -5.16 -17.12 3.33
CA ALA A 125 -6.54 -16.98 3.83
C ALA A 125 -6.79 -15.58 4.42
N VAL A 126 -7.03 -14.60 3.55
CA VAL A 126 -7.33 -13.23 3.97
C VAL A 126 -8.79 -13.04 4.39
N LEU A 127 -9.02 -12.06 5.27
CA LEU A 127 -10.32 -11.60 5.78
C LEU A 127 -11.09 -12.61 6.64
N ASN A 128 -10.96 -13.90 6.36
CA ASN A 128 -11.56 -14.97 7.13
C ASN A 128 -10.49 -16.02 7.47
N GLU A 129 -10.22 -16.19 8.76
CA GLU A 129 -9.24 -17.17 9.26
C GLU A 129 -9.60 -18.61 8.90
N THR A 130 -10.88 -18.91 8.66
CA THR A 130 -11.32 -20.25 8.25
C THR A 130 -11.33 -20.46 6.74
N GLY A 131 -10.81 -19.52 5.94
CA GLY A 131 -10.76 -19.60 4.48
C GLY A 131 -12.02 -19.09 3.74
N GLY A 132 -12.13 -19.42 2.45
CA GLY A 132 -13.18 -18.99 1.53
C GLY A 132 -12.89 -17.68 0.78
N ARG A 133 -11.76 -17.02 1.07
CA ARG A 133 -11.32 -15.76 0.45
C ARG A 133 -9.83 -15.76 0.08
N GLU A 134 -9.28 -16.94 -0.16
CA GLU A 134 -7.86 -17.20 -0.40
C GLU A 134 -7.30 -16.42 -1.59
N VAL A 135 -6.25 -15.64 -1.38
CA VAL A 135 -5.52 -14.99 -2.47
C VAL A 135 -4.27 -15.80 -2.77
N LEU A 136 -4.03 -16.09 -4.05
CA LEU A 136 -2.82 -16.78 -4.49
C LEU A 136 -1.68 -15.76 -4.65
N ILE A 137 -0.70 -15.79 -3.74
CA ILE A 137 0.42 -14.86 -3.77
C ILE A 137 1.35 -15.18 -4.93
N ASN A 138 1.81 -14.15 -5.64
CA ASN A 138 2.76 -14.28 -6.75
C ASN A 138 3.61 -13.02 -6.88
N ASP A 139 4.74 -13.11 -7.60
CA ASP A 139 5.71 -12.00 -7.72
C ASP A 139 5.15 -10.74 -8.37
N LYS A 140 3.99 -10.83 -9.04
CA LYS A 140 3.34 -9.74 -9.78
C LYS A 140 1.98 -9.35 -9.20
N LEU A 141 1.66 -9.82 -8.00
CA LEU A 141 0.38 -9.56 -7.33
C LEU A 141 0.26 -8.07 -7.03
N SER A 142 -0.78 -7.43 -7.59
CA SER A 142 -1.19 -6.07 -7.23
C SER A 142 -2.32 -6.09 -6.21
N ALA A 143 -2.48 -4.99 -5.47
CA ALA A 143 -3.59 -4.77 -4.56
C ALA A 143 -4.95 -4.93 -5.26
N HIS A 144 -5.04 -4.51 -6.51
CA HIS A 144 -6.28 -4.56 -7.30
C HIS A 144 -6.64 -5.99 -7.69
N GLN A 145 -5.64 -6.77 -8.14
CA GLN A 145 -5.82 -8.20 -8.42
C GLN A 145 -6.28 -8.92 -7.15
N ALA A 146 -5.59 -8.69 -6.02
CA ALA A 146 -5.94 -9.32 -4.75
C ALA A 146 -7.33 -8.91 -4.26
N TYR A 147 -7.72 -7.64 -4.44
CA TYR A 147 -9.05 -7.13 -4.08
C TYR A 147 -10.15 -7.89 -4.84
N ILE A 148 -9.97 -8.05 -6.16
CA ILE A 148 -10.94 -8.77 -6.99
C ILE A 148 -11.02 -10.23 -6.54
N LEU A 149 -9.89 -10.91 -6.39
CA LEU A 149 -9.84 -12.31 -5.98
C LEU A 149 -10.45 -12.52 -4.58
N ALA A 150 -10.17 -11.65 -3.61
CA ALA A 150 -10.69 -11.76 -2.24
C ALA A 150 -12.20 -11.44 -2.15
N LEU A 151 -12.71 -10.47 -2.91
CA LEU A 151 -14.04 -9.89 -2.68
C LEU A 151 -15.12 -10.33 -3.67
N TYR A 152 -14.76 -10.73 -4.89
CA TYR A 152 -15.72 -11.09 -5.95
C TYR A 152 -16.06 -12.59 -5.96
N ARG A 153 -16.11 -13.22 -4.78
CA ARG A 153 -16.39 -14.67 -4.62
C ARG A 153 -17.73 -15.15 -5.16
N HIS A 154 -18.65 -14.24 -5.43
CA HIS A 154 -19.94 -14.53 -6.06
C HIS A 154 -19.82 -14.85 -7.56
N ARG A 155 -18.65 -14.63 -8.18
CA ARG A 155 -18.35 -14.98 -9.57
C ARG A 155 -17.36 -16.16 -9.62
N PRO A 156 -17.82 -17.43 -9.56
CA PRO A 156 -16.92 -18.59 -9.47
C PRO A 156 -16.05 -18.78 -10.71
N GLU A 157 -16.55 -18.45 -11.91
CA GLU A 157 -15.77 -18.53 -13.16
C GLU A 157 -14.56 -17.58 -13.10
N LEU A 158 -14.77 -16.31 -12.71
CA LEU A 158 -13.68 -15.35 -12.50
C LEU A 158 -12.61 -15.91 -11.57
N ILE A 159 -13.00 -16.46 -10.42
CA ILE A 159 -12.05 -17.02 -9.44
C ILE A 159 -11.26 -18.19 -10.05
N SER A 160 -11.94 -19.08 -10.78
CA SER A 160 -11.31 -20.20 -11.48
C SER A 160 -10.29 -19.70 -12.52
N ARG A 161 -10.65 -18.73 -13.35
CA ARG A 161 -9.76 -18.14 -14.36
C ARG A 161 -8.56 -17.43 -13.74
N MET A 162 -8.77 -16.66 -12.68
CA MET A 162 -7.66 -16.01 -11.97
C MET A 162 -6.71 -17.02 -11.33
N LYS A 163 -7.23 -18.16 -10.85
CA LYS A 163 -6.41 -19.28 -10.39
C LYS A 163 -5.60 -19.88 -11.54
N GLU A 164 -6.21 -20.19 -12.68
CA GLU A 164 -5.51 -20.70 -13.88
C GLU A 164 -4.38 -19.76 -14.35
N ILE A 165 -4.63 -18.43 -14.33
CA ILE A 165 -3.63 -17.42 -14.69
C ILE A 165 -2.45 -17.46 -13.72
N THR A 166 -2.71 -17.62 -12.43
CA THR A 166 -1.68 -17.67 -11.39
C THR A 166 -0.92 -18.99 -11.45
N ASP A 167 -1.61 -20.13 -11.61
CA ASP A 167 -1.01 -21.45 -11.76
C ASP A 167 -0.12 -21.52 -12.99
N TYR A 168 -0.52 -20.90 -14.11
CA TYR A 168 0.34 -20.77 -15.28
C TYR A 168 1.64 -20.03 -14.96
N TYR A 169 1.56 -18.92 -14.22
CA TYR A 169 2.75 -18.17 -13.79
C TYR A 169 3.63 -19.00 -12.84
N SER A 170 3.05 -19.57 -11.78
CA SER A 170 3.77 -20.35 -10.78
C SER A 170 4.46 -21.57 -11.40
N ASN A 171 3.77 -22.31 -12.27
CA ASN A 171 4.36 -23.46 -12.96
C ASN A 171 5.45 -23.07 -13.96
N LYS A 172 5.29 -21.93 -14.66
CA LYS A 172 6.34 -21.40 -15.54
C LYS A 172 7.61 -21.04 -14.78
N HIS A 173 7.48 -20.61 -13.53
CA HIS A 173 8.60 -20.23 -12.67
C HIS A 173 9.02 -21.32 -11.68
N ALA A 174 8.41 -22.52 -11.76
CA ALA A 174 8.81 -23.66 -10.95
C ALA A 174 10.18 -24.17 -11.38
N SER A 175 11.03 -24.50 -10.42
CA SER A 175 12.37 -25.02 -10.69
C SER A 175 12.86 -25.90 -9.55
N ALA A 176 13.72 -26.86 -9.88
CA ALA A 176 14.52 -27.59 -8.89
C ALA A 176 15.84 -26.87 -8.56
N VAL A 177 16.09 -25.73 -9.20
CA VAL A 177 17.29 -24.88 -9.05
C VAL A 177 16.85 -23.47 -8.67
N GLY A 178 17.38 -22.97 -7.56
CA GLY A 178 17.13 -21.62 -7.06
C GLY A 178 18.02 -20.58 -7.73
N THR A 179 17.70 -19.31 -7.54
CA THR A 179 18.49 -18.19 -8.07
C THR A 179 18.83 -17.22 -6.95
N ILE A 180 20.10 -16.82 -6.91
CA ILE A 180 20.59 -15.67 -6.16
C ILE A 180 21.09 -14.69 -7.20
N GLY A 181 20.55 -13.47 -7.20
CA GLY A 181 20.88 -12.42 -8.16
C GLY A 181 22.31 -11.91 -8.08
N ASN A 182 22.59 -10.88 -8.86
CA ASN A 182 23.85 -10.15 -8.83
C ASN A 182 23.91 -9.20 -7.62
N HIS A 183 25.11 -8.93 -7.12
CA HIS A 183 25.33 -7.98 -6.03
C HIS A 183 24.55 -8.29 -4.75
N VAL A 184 24.19 -9.55 -4.53
CA VAL A 184 23.48 -9.98 -3.32
C VAL A 184 24.46 -10.10 -2.17
N MET A 185 24.03 -9.75 -0.97
CA MET A 185 24.79 -9.91 0.26
C MET A 185 24.02 -10.78 1.24
N ILE A 186 24.56 -11.95 1.60
CA ILE A 186 23.98 -12.86 2.60
C ILE A 186 25.01 -13.09 3.70
N LEU A 187 24.70 -12.63 4.91
CA LEU A 187 25.63 -12.64 6.04
C LEU A 187 24.97 -13.24 7.27
N ASN A 188 25.69 -14.11 7.99
CA ASN A 188 25.30 -14.61 9.32
C ASN A 188 23.85 -15.12 9.36
N THR A 189 23.46 -15.86 8.32
CA THR A 189 22.08 -16.31 8.15
C THR A 189 21.97 -17.78 8.53
N GLY A 190 20.86 -18.17 9.16
CA GLY A 190 20.58 -19.56 9.47
C GLY A 190 20.27 -20.37 8.20
N SER A 191 18.97 -20.59 7.94
CA SER A 191 18.50 -21.44 6.85
C SER A 191 17.79 -20.66 5.75
N ILE A 192 18.19 -20.86 4.49
CA ILE A 192 17.47 -20.43 3.30
C ILE A 192 17.12 -21.67 2.48
N LYS A 193 15.84 -22.06 2.45
CA LYS A 193 15.40 -23.27 1.75
C LYS A 193 14.27 -22.95 0.78
N ASN A 194 14.44 -23.33 -0.48
CA ASN A 194 13.46 -23.10 -1.55
C ASN A 194 13.14 -21.61 -1.73
N VAL A 195 14.17 -20.76 -1.85
CA VAL A 195 13.99 -19.30 -2.00
C VAL A 195 14.63 -18.79 -3.28
N ARG A 196 13.99 -17.84 -3.96
CA ARG A 196 14.62 -17.02 -5.01
C ARG A 196 14.95 -15.65 -4.46
N ILE A 197 16.13 -15.15 -4.77
CA ILE A 197 16.65 -13.87 -4.29
C ILE A 197 17.05 -13.02 -5.49
N GLY A 198 16.38 -11.88 -5.67
CA GLY A 198 16.67 -10.92 -6.72
C GLY A 198 17.93 -10.10 -6.48
N ASP A 199 18.36 -9.37 -7.50
CA ASP A 199 19.59 -8.58 -7.49
C ASP A 199 19.62 -7.54 -6.36
N PHE A 200 20.83 -7.22 -5.86
CA PHE A 200 21.07 -6.21 -4.82
C PHE A 200 20.38 -6.46 -3.47
N CYS A 201 19.82 -7.66 -3.25
CA CYS A 201 19.22 -8.01 -1.98
C CYS A 201 20.27 -8.06 -0.87
N ARG A 202 19.90 -7.60 0.32
CA ARG A 202 20.72 -7.72 1.53
C ARG A 202 19.99 -8.54 2.59
N ILE A 203 20.57 -9.69 2.95
CA ILE A 203 20.10 -10.60 3.98
C ILE A 203 21.18 -10.65 5.07
N CYS A 204 20.86 -10.23 6.29
CA CYS A 204 21.83 -10.12 7.38
C CYS A 204 21.23 -10.59 8.70
N GLY A 205 21.79 -11.63 9.32
CA GLY A 205 21.38 -12.07 10.65
C GLY A 205 20.01 -12.77 10.68
N THR A 206 19.46 -13.14 9.53
CA THR A 206 18.15 -13.77 9.41
C THR A 206 18.17 -15.20 9.95
N CYS A 207 17.10 -15.63 10.64
CA CYS A 207 17.03 -16.96 11.24
C CYS A 207 16.59 -18.03 10.22
N ARG A 208 15.48 -17.78 9.52
CA ARG A 208 14.89 -18.76 8.59
C ARG A 208 14.12 -18.08 7.47
N LEU A 209 14.37 -18.49 6.24
CA LEU A 209 13.56 -18.19 5.07
C LEU A 209 13.21 -19.50 4.36
N TYR A 210 11.92 -19.82 4.29
CA TYR A 210 11.43 -21.06 3.72
C TYR A 210 10.33 -20.81 2.68
N ASN A 211 10.48 -21.41 1.50
CA ASN A 211 9.52 -21.39 0.39
C ASN A 211 9.06 -19.97 0.02
N GLY A 212 9.92 -19.17 -0.62
CA GLY A 212 9.56 -17.79 -0.94
C GLY A 212 10.35 -17.12 -2.05
N SER A 213 9.91 -15.92 -2.41
CA SER A 213 10.58 -15.09 -3.42
C SER A 213 10.86 -13.70 -2.86
N ILE A 214 12.10 -13.24 -2.97
CA ILE A 214 12.55 -11.89 -2.63
C ILE A 214 12.82 -11.12 -3.92
N ASN A 215 11.86 -10.31 -4.34
CA ASN A 215 11.87 -9.58 -5.61
C ASN A 215 12.65 -8.26 -5.47
N SER A 216 13.97 -8.36 -5.27
CA SER A 216 14.90 -7.24 -5.16
C SER A 216 15.47 -6.83 -6.53
N ASN A 217 15.85 -5.55 -6.65
CA ASN A 217 16.60 -5.02 -7.79
C ASN A 217 17.45 -3.80 -7.38
N GLU A 218 18.29 -3.32 -8.29
CA GLU A 218 19.19 -2.18 -8.07
C GLU A 218 18.48 -0.90 -7.63
N SER A 219 17.38 -0.55 -8.31
CA SER A 219 16.63 0.68 -8.03
C SER A 219 15.87 0.65 -6.71
N ALA A 220 15.52 -0.55 -6.24
CA ALA A 220 14.69 -0.77 -5.07
C ALA A 220 15.12 -2.06 -4.35
N PRO A 221 16.28 -2.05 -3.68
CA PRO A 221 16.82 -3.23 -3.03
C PRO A 221 15.93 -3.65 -1.85
N VAL A 222 15.84 -4.96 -1.60
CA VAL A 222 15.16 -5.51 -0.42
C VAL A 222 16.17 -5.77 0.69
N HIS A 223 15.80 -5.41 1.91
CA HIS A 223 16.55 -5.72 3.12
C HIS A 223 15.79 -6.71 4.00
N ILE A 224 16.44 -7.84 4.31
CA ILE A 224 16.01 -8.80 5.33
C ILE A 224 17.05 -8.79 6.45
N GLY A 225 16.64 -8.39 7.64
CA GLY A 225 17.55 -8.18 8.74
C GLY A 225 17.49 -9.26 9.82
N HIS A 226 17.82 -8.86 11.05
CA HIS A 226 18.19 -9.79 12.12
C HIS A 226 16.96 -10.46 12.72
N GLY A 227 17.09 -11.75 13.03
CA GLY A 227 16.04 -12.49 13.73
C GLY A 227 14.80 -12.80 12.89
N VAL A 228 14.77 -12.39 11.62
CA VAL A 228 13.59 -12.57 10.75
C VAL A 228 13.33 -14.06 10.49
N ILE A 229 12.05 -14.41 10.53
CA ILE A 229 11.55 -15.75 10.17
C ILE A 229 10.44 -15.57 9.13
N CYS A 230 10.59 -16.19 7.96
CA CYS A 230 9.56 -16.19 6.94
C CYS A 230 9.30 -17.60 6.41
N ASP A 231 8.03 -17.99 6.33
CA ASP A 231 7.56 -19.23 5.74
C ASP A 231 6.45 -18.93 4.73
N ASP A 232 6.55 -19.48 3.52
CA ASP A 232 5.54 -19.32 2.46
C ASP A 232 5.28 -17.84 2.13
N PHE A 233 6.25 -17.16 1.51
CA PHE A 233 6.23 -15.71 1.43
C PHE A 233 6.65 -15.14 0.07
N ILE A 234 6.21 -13.91 -0.19
CA ILE A 234 6.75 -13.08 -1.27
C ILE A 234 7.03 -11.69 -0.72
N ILE A 235 8.26 -11.20 -0.89
CA ILE A 235 8.67 -9.85 -0.48
C ILE A 235 9.09 -9.07 -1.73
N SER A 236 8.47 -7.91 -1.94
CA SER A 236 8.66 -7.09 -3.13
C SER A 236 9.68 -5.98 -2.94
N SER A 237 10.16 -5.46 -4.05
CA SER A 237 11.18 -4.42 -4.18
C SER A 237 11.04 -3.24 -3.20
N GLY A 238 12.16 -2.79 -2.65
CA GLY A 238 12.24 -1.63 -1.75
C GLY A 238 11.76 -1.88 -0.32
N SER A 239 11.36 -3.11 0.00
CA SER A 239 10.84 -3.45 1.33
C SER A 239 11.94 -3.77 2.34
N HIS A 240 11.64 -3.51 3.61
CA HIS A 240 12.52 -3.74 4.75
C HIS A 240 11.80 -4.62 5.77
N VAL A 241 12.28 -5.84 5.98
CA VAL A 241 11.78 -6.78 6.99
C VAL A 241 12.90 -7.07 7.97
N ASP A 242 12.75 -6.72 9.24
CA ASP A 242 13.88 -6.70 10.19
C ASP A 242 13.42 -6.96 11.63
N ASP A 243 14.35 -6.86 12.58
CA ASP A 243 14.09 -6.77 14.02
C ASP A 243 13.14 -7.86 14.53
N GLY A 244 13.40 -9.11 14.14
CA GLY A 244 12.65 -10.27 14.60
C GLY A 244 11.24 -10.40 14.04
N ALA A 245 10.93 -9.77 12.90
CA ALA A 245 9.64 -9.94 12.23
C ALA A 245 9.40 -11.41 11.82
N MET A 246 8.17 -11.89 12.04
CA MET A 246 7.76 -13.28 11.81
C MET A 246 6.58 -13.34 10.84
N LEU A 247 6.78 -13.89 9.65
CA LEU A 247 5.80 -13.88 8.57
C LEU A 247 5.50 -15.31 8.08
N THR A 248 4.21 -15.70 8.07
CA THR A 248 3.78 -17.00 7.57
C THR A 248 2.64 -16.82 6.57
N ARG A 249 2.77 -17.37 5.35
CA ARG A 249 1.76 -17.20 4.27
C ARG A 249 1.45 -15.73 4.05
N CYS A 250 2.47 -14.95 3.71
CA CYS A 250 2.36 -13.50 3.62
C CYS A 250 2.87 -12.95 2.29
N PHE A 251 2.18 -11.94 1.79
CA PHE A 251 2.67 -11.08 0.71
C PHE A 251 3.08 -9.73 1.28
N VAL A 252 4.31 -9.31 1.00
CA VAL A 252 4.85 -8.00 1.34
C VAL A 252 5.12 -7.26 0.03
N GLY A 253 4.30 -6.25 -0.24
CA GLY A 253 4.31 -5.41 -1.43
C GLY A 253 5.48 -4.43 -1.46
N GLN A 254 5.47 -3.50 -2.40
CA GLN A 254 6.61 -2.62 -2.65
C GLN A 254 6.77 -1.56 -1.55
N ALA A 255 8.02 -1.32 -1.12
CA ALA A 255 8.36 -0.32 -0.12
C ALA A 255 7.63 -0.47 1.24
N CYS A 256 7.33 -1.70 1.64
CA CYS A 256 6.79 -2.01 2.96
C CYS A 256 7.89 -2.02 4.02
N GLN A 257 7.50 -1.75 5.28
CA GLN A 257 8.40 -1.83 6.43
C GLN A 257 7.76 -2.67 7.53
N LEU A 258 8.34 -3.84 7.83
CA LEU A 258 7.89 -4.73 8.90
C LEU A 258 9.03 -4.98 9.89
N GLY A 259 8.83 -4.71 11.17
CA GLY A 259 9.91 -4.78 12.15
C GLY A 259 9.46 -4.78 13.60
N HIS A 260 10.41 -4.63 14.52
CA HIS A 260 10.19 -4.57 15.97
C HIS A 260 9.27 -5.67 16.49
N ASN A 261 9.62 -6.92 16.16
CA ASN A 261 8.90 -8.15 16.53
C ASN A 261 7.46 -8.21 16.01
N TYR A 262 7.16 -7.58 14.87
CA TYR A 262 5.86 -7.70 14.22
C TYR A 262 5.62 -9.13 13.75
N SER A 263 4.46 -9.70 14.07
CA SER A 263 4.05 -11.03 13.61
C SER A 263 2.90 -10.92 12.62
N ALA A 264 2.97 -11.68 11.52
CA ALA A 264 1.90 -11.75 10.54
C ALA A 264 1.65 -13.18 10.06
N SER A 265 0.38 -13.58 10.02
CA SER A 265 -0.06 -14.83 9.40
C SER A 265 -1.21 -14.59 8.44
N ASP A 266 -1.20 -15.29 7.31
CA ASP A 266 -2.27 -15.28 6.31
C ASP A 266 -2.64 -13.85 5.83
N SER A 267 -1.63 -12.99 5.68
CA SER A 267 -1.84 -11.55 5.54
C SER A 267 -1.15 -10.96 4.31
N LEU A 268 -1.81 -9.99 3.68
CA LEU A 268 -1.28 -9.27 2.52
C LEU A 268 -1.03 -7.81 2.90
N PHE A 269 0.20 -7.35 2.74
CA PHE A 269 0.61 -5.96 2.89
C PHE A 269 0.96 -5.41 1.51
N PHE A 270 0.21 -4.42 1.03
CA PHE A 270 0.48 -3.76 -0.25
C PHE A 270 1.35 -2.51 -0.07
N SER A 271 1.55 -1.75 -1.14
CA SER A 271 2.55 -0.67 -1.21
C SER A 271 2.57 0.27 -0.01
N ASN A 272 3.78 0.57 0.49
CA ASN A 272 4.03 1.51 1.59
C ASN A 272 3.29 1.18 2.90
N CYS A 273 2.94 -0.08 3.15
CA CYS A 273 2.45 -0.50 4.46
C CYS A 273 3.58 -0.50 5.50
N GLN A 274 3.23 -0.23 6.75
CA GLN A 274 4.15 -0.30 7.87
C GLN A 274 3.54 -1.13 9.00
N GLY A 275 4.27 -2.12 9.48
CA GLY A 275 3.88 -3.01 10.57
C GLY A 275 4.97 -3.10 11.59
N GLU A 276 4.82 -2.35 12.69
CA GLU A 276 5.73 -2.41 13.84
C GLU A 276 4.94 -2.83 15.07
N ASN A 277 5.61 -3.51 16.01
CA ASN A 277 5.15 -3.59 17.40
C ASN A 277 3.76 -4.22 17.62
N GLY A 278 3.33 -5.15 16.75
CA GLY A 278 1.96 -5.66 16.75
C GLY A 278 1.80 -6.98 16.00
N GLU A 279 0.55 -7.38 15.81
CA GLU A 279 0.18 -8.64 15.17
C GLU A 279 -0.85 -8.39 14.04
N ALA A 280 -0.70 -9.13 12.95
CA ALA A 280 -1.67 -9.23 11.87
C ALA A 280 -2.08 -10.68 11.59
N CYS A 281 -3.38 -10.97 11.58
CA CYS A 281 -3.88 -12.30 11.24
C CYS A 281 -5.02 -12.22 10.23
N ALA A 282 -4.89 -12.91 9.09
CA ALA A 282 -5.92 -12.95 8.05
C ALA A 282 -6.34 -11.55 7.56
N ILE A 283 -5.40 -10.62 7.32
CA ILE A 283 -5.75 -9.26 6.89
C ILE A 283 -5.47 -8.99 5.41
N PHE A 284 -6.28 -8.09 4.86
CA PHE A 284 -5.97 -7.39 3.62
C PHE A 284 -5.55 -5.96 3.98
N ALA A 285 -4.24 -5.71 4.03
CA ALA A 285 -3.66 -4.38 4.23
C ALA A 285 -3.34 -3.76 2.86
N GLY A 286 -4.32 -3.05 2.30
CA GLY A 286 -4.14 -2.19 1.13
C GLY A 286 -3.12 -1.06 1.40
N PRO A 287 -2.71 -0.32 0.36
CA PRO A 287 -1.60 0.63 0.46
C PRO A 287 -1.72 1.59 1.64
N TYR A 288 -0.59 1.92 2.28
CA TYR A 288 -0.51 2.80 3.45
C TYR A 288 -1.32 2.34 4.67
N THR A 289 -1.46 1.03 4.91
CA THR A 289 -1.92 0.52 6.20
C THR A 289 -0.76 0.54 7.19
N VAL A 290 -0.90 1.26 8.30
CA VAL A 290 0.19 1.60 9.23
C VAL A 290 -0.17 1.23 10.66
N THR A 291 0.70 0.44 11.29
CA THR A 291 0.78 0.25 12.74
C THR A 291 2.20 0.58 13.21
N HIS A 292 2.33 1.37 14.28
CA HIS A 292 3.63 1.81 14.79
C HIS A 292 3.83 1.48 16.28
N HIS A 293 2.76 1.50 17.06
CA HIS A 293 2.82 1.44 18.52
C HIS A 293 2.39 0.08 19.04
N LYS A 294 2.97 -0.36 20.17
CA LYS A 294 2.48 -1.52 20.91
C LYS A 294 1.09 -1.24 21.50
N SER A 295 0.16 -2.18 21.59
CA SER A 295 0.13 -3.55 21.03
C SER A 295 -1.05 -3.65 20.06
N THR A 296 -0.86 -3.25 18.80
CA THR A 296 -1.94 -3.31 17.81
C THR A 296 -2.20 -4.74 17.36
N LEU A 297 -3.46 -5.16 17.34
CA LEU A 297 -3.91 -6.37 16.65
C LEU A 297 -4.76 -5.96 15.45
N LEU A 298 -4.35 -6.37 14.25
CA LEU A 298 -5.17 -6.30 13.04
C LEU A 298 -5.63 -7.71 12.69
N ILE A 299 -6.93 -7.97 12.67
CA ILE A 299 -7.44 -9.33 12.42
C ILE A 299 -8.65 -9.33 11.51
N ALA A 300 -8.72 -10.31 10.58
CA ALA A 300 -9.90 -10.60 9.76
C ALA A 300 -10.53 -9.34 9.10
N GLY A 301 -9.67 -8.43 8.63
CA GLY A 301 -10.07 -7.08 8.27
C GLY A 301 -9.47 -6.62 6.96
N MET A 302 -10.25 -5.84 6.21
CA MET A 302 -9.74 -5.08 5.08
C MET A 302 -9.43 -3.65 5.52
N PHE A 303 -8.21 -3.19 5.26
CA PHE A 303 -7.71 -1.87 5.59
C PHE A 303 -7.08 -1.22 4.37
N SER A 304 -7.14 0.10 4.27
CA SER A 304 -6.42 0.85 3.24
C SER A 304 -6.20 2.29 3.71
N PHE A 305 -4.99 2.82 3.51
CA PHE A 305 -4.58 4.13 4.02
C PHE A 305 -4.88 4.32 5.52
N MET A 306 -4.89 3.21 6.25
CA MET A 306 -5.35 3.15 7.63
C MET A 306 -4.20 3.48 8.56
N ASN A 307 -4.50 4.23 9.63
CA ASN A 307 -3.56 4.45 10.71
C ASN A 307 -4.14 3.91 12.01
N ALA A 308 -3.47 2.91 12.58
CA ALA A 308 -3.87 2.25 13.81
C ALA A 308 -3.29 2.99 15.02
N GLY A 309 -4.16 3.51 15.89
CA GLY A 309 -3.76 4.01 17.20
C GLY A 309 -3.17 2.90 18.10
N SER A 310 -2.37 3.27 19.09
CA SER A 310 -1.79 2.32 20.06
C SER A 310 -2.87 1.49 20.75
N GLY A 311 -2.66 0.19 20.92
CA GLY A 311 -3.66 -0.68 21.56
C GLY A 311 -4.95 -0.87 20.77
N SER A 312 -5.00 -0.48 19.50
CA SER A 312 -6.13 -0.81 18.61
C SER A 312 -6.27 -2.32 18.49
N ASN A 313 -7.48 -2.82 18.74
CA ASN A 313 -7.73 -4.25 18.80
C ASN A 313 -9.07 -4.57 18.12
N GLN A 314 -9.19 -5.74 17.48
CA GLN A 314 -10.45 -6.19 16.90
C GLN A 314 -10.68 -7.67 17.20
N SER A 315 -11.92 -8.13 17.01
CA SER A 315 -12.26 -9.54 17.17
C SER A 315 -13.29 -9.97 16.13
N ASN A 316 -13.07 -11.14 15.54
CA ASN A 316 -14.04 -11.85 14.70
C ASN A 316 -14.77 -12.98 15.42
N HIS A 317 -14.42 -13.27 16.67
CA HIS A 317 -14.94 -14.43 17.38
C HIS A 317 -16.22 -14.07 18.13
N MET A 318 -17.40 -14.40 17.54
CA MET A 318 -18.70 -14.23 18.22
C MET A 318 -19.15 -15.50 18.97
N TYR A 319 -18.24 -16.47 19.19
CA TYR A 319 -18.48 -17.68 20.00
C TYR A 319 -19.64 -18.58 19.54
N LYS A 320 -19.96 -18.58 18.24
CA LYS A 320 -21.02 -19.44 17.67
C LYS A 320 -20.48 -20.45 16.64
N LEU A 321 -19.80 -19.95 15.62
CA LEU A 321 -19.33 -20.74 14.46
C LEU A 321 -17.83 -20.56 14.20
N GLY A 322 -17.06 -20.14 15.23
CA GLY A 322 -15.64 -19.84 15.10
C GLY A 322 -15.33 -18.44 14.53
N PRO A 323 -14.08 -18.20 14.10
CA PRO A 323 -13.56 -16.90 13.67
C PRO A 323 -13.92 -16.55 12.20
N ILE A 324 -15.22 -16.55 11.88
CA ILE A 324 -15.72 -16.41 10.50
C ILE A 324 -16.09 -14.97 10.08
N HIS A 325 -16.15 -14.04 11.03
CA HIS A 325 -16.60 -12.69 10.76
C HIS A 325 -15.46 -11.79 10.26
N GLN A 326 -15.80 -10.84 9.40
CA GLN A 326 -14.82 -9.95 8.81
C GLN A 326 -15.24 -8.49 8.88
N GLY A 327 -14.25 -7.60 8.98
CA GLY A 327 -14.42 -6.16 9.03
C GLY A 327 -13.91 -5.45 7.78
N THR A 328 -14.37 -4.21 7.58
CA THR A 328 -13.77 -3.31 6.58
C THR A 328 -13.63 -1.91 7.15
N LEU A 329 -12.40 -1.42 7.19
CA LEU A 329 -12.07 -0.01 7.38
C LEU A 329 -11.64 0.52 6.02
N GLU A 330 -12.54 1.26 5.38
CA GLU A 330 -12.29 1.81 4.05
C GLU A 330 -11.16 2.86 4.07
N ARG A 331 -10.69 3.23 2.87
CA ARG A 331 -9.59 4.19 2.64
C ARG A 331 -9.56 5.31 3.67
N GLY A 332 -8.43 5.47 4.36
CA GLY A 332 -8.16 6.62 5.20
C GLY A 332 -8.83 6.56 6.57
N ALA A 333 -9.51 5.46 6.90
CA ALA A 333 -10.07 5.27 8.23
C ALA A 333 -8.97 5.18 9.28
N LYS A 334 -9.25 5.67 10.48
CA LYS A 334 -8.28 5.71 11.58
C LYS A 334 -8.92 5.20 12.84
N THR A 335 -8.09 4.62 13.70
CA THR A 335 -8.47 4.29 15.05
C THR A 335 -7.68 5.14 16.03
N THR A 336 -8.33 5.58 17.11
CA THR A 336 -7.60 6.18 18.23
C THR A 336 -6.96 5.10 19.10
N SER A 337 -6.14 5.54 20.05
CA SER A 337 -5.62 4.66 21.09
C SER A 337 -6.74 3.94 21.83
N ASP A 338 -6.49 2.68 22.20
CA ASP A 338 -7.40 1.77 22.92
C ASP A 338 -8.78 1.59 22.27
N SER A 339 -8.85 1.73 20.94
CA SER A 339 -10.06 1.41 20.19
C SER A 339 -10.30 -0.10 20.11
N TYR A 340 -11.58 -0.48 20.07
CA TYR A 340 -11.98 -1.88 19.87
C TYR A 340 -13.12 -1.98 18.86
N ILE A 341 -13.05 -2.95 17.94
CA ILE A 341 -14.15 -3.23 17.01
C ILE A 341 -14.47 -4.74 16.98
N LEU A 342 -15.74 -5.09 17.15
CA LEU A 342 -16.24 -6.45 16.96
C LEU A 342 -16.78 -6.63 15.55
N TRP A 343 -16.22 -7.57 14.80
CA TRP A 343 -16.70 -7.94 13.47
C TRP A 343 -17.99 -8.74 13.54
N PRO A 344 -18.87 -8.64 12.51
CA PRO A 344 -18.72 -7.84 11.29
C PRO A 344 -18.98 -6.34 11.51
N ALA A 345 -18.24 -5.47 10.84
CA ALA A 345 -18.51 -4.03 10.82
C ALA A 345 -17.90 -3.37 9.58
N ARG A 346 -18.49 -2.25 9.13
CA ARG A 346 -17.98 -1.47 7.99
C ARG A 346 -17.86 0.00 8.36
N VAL A 347 -16.64 0.51 8.33
CA VAL A 347 -16.31 1.91 8.64
C VAL A 347 -16.07 2.66 7.32
N GLY A 348 -16.85 3.72 7.10
CA GLY A 348 -16.77 4.52 5.88
C GLY A 348 -15.45 5.25 5.70
N ALA A 349 -15.07 5.50 4.45
CA ALA A 349 -13.79 6.13 4.09
C ALA A 349 -13.50 7.41 4.90
N PHE A 350 -12.25 7.59 5.30
CA PHE A 350 -11.75 8.72 6.09
C PHE A 350 -12.50 8.92 7.41
N SER A 351 -13.06 7.88 8.02
CA SER A 351 -13.72 8.00 9.33
C SER A 351 -12.76 7.70 10.49
N LEU A 352 -13.02 8.30 11.65
CA LEU A 352 -12.25 8.08 12.87
C LEU A 352 -13.07 7.25 13.86
N VAL A 353 -12.47 6.19 14.40
CA VAL A 353 -13.09 5.29 15.38
C VAL A 353 -12.51 5.57 16.76
N MET A 354 -13.39 5.87 17.72
CA MET A 354 -13.05 6.25 19.09
C MET A 354 -13.81 5.39 20.10
N GLY A 355 -13.05 4.59 20.86
CA GLY A 355 -13.58 3.71 21.90
C GLY A 355 -13.99 2.32 21.38
N ARG A 356 -14.93 1.68 22.08
CA ARG A 356 -15.29 0.27 21.90
C ARG A 356 -16.61 0.08 21.14
N HIS A 357 -16.56 -0.50 19.95
CA HIS A 357 -17.71 -0.67 19.07
C HIS A 357 -18.06 -2.16 18.90
N VAL A 358 -19.18 -2.59 19.50
CA VAL A 358 -19.61 -4.00 19.52
C VAL A 358 -20.95 -4.26 18.80
N ASN A 359 -21.55 -3.21 18.22
CA ASN A 359 -22.91 -3.27 17.67
C ASN A 359 -22.96 -3.50 16.14
N HIS A 360 -21.84 -3.91 15.54
CA HIS A 360 -21.76 -4.28 14.11
C HIS A 360 -22.24 -3.19 13.14
N ALA A 361 -21.82 -1.94 13.37
CA ALA A 361 -22.29 -0.82 12.57
C ALA A 361 -21.79 -0.87 11.11
N ASP A 362 -22.67 -0.57 10.16
CA ASP A 362 -22.32 -0.26 8.77
C ASP A 362 -22.49 1.24 8.51
N THR A 363 -21.37 1.93 8.40
CA THR A 363 -21.27 3.38 8.16
C THR A 363 -20.65 3.68 6.79
N SER A 364 -20.56 2.69 5.90
CA SER A 364 -19.89 2.80 4.60
C SER A 364 -20.47 3.89 3.68
N ASN A 365 -21.73 4.26 3.86
CA ASN A 365 -22.40 5.36 3.12
C ASN A 365 -22.29 6.73 3.81
N LEU A 366 -21.62 6.81 4.95
CA LEU A 366 -21.40 8.05 5.70
C LEU A 366 -19.89 8.27 5.91
N PRO A 367 -19.14 8.63 4.83
CA PRO A 367 -17.70 8.83 4.92
C PRO A 367 -17.35 10.08 5.74
N PHE A 368 -16.09 10.22 6.14
CA PHE A 368 -15.59 11.33 6.95
C PHE A 368 -16.31 11.49 8.30
N SER A 369 -16.78 10.38 8.88
CA SER A 369 -17.53 10.40 10.14
C SER A 369 -16.63 10.18 11.35
N TYR A 370 -17.05 10.65 12.52
CA TYR A 370 -16.52 10.14 13.78
C TYR A 370 -17.49 9.11 14.35
N LEU A 371 -16.97 7.95 14.73
CA LEU A 371 -17.65 6.93 15.51
C LEU A 371 -17.14 7.08 16.94
N ILE A 372 -18.03 7.43 17.87
CA ILE A 372 -17.69 7.72 19.26
C ILE A 372 -18.49 6.77 20.15
N GLU A 373 -17.80 5.93 20.90
CA GLU A 373 -18.42 5.15 21.96
C GLU A 373 -18.82 6.05 23.13
N GLN A 374 -20.09 5.97 23.56
CA GLN A 374 -20.58 6.53 24.80
C GLN A 374 -21.56 5.55 25.44
N GLN A 375 -21.26 5.08 26.65
CA GLN A 375 -22.12 4.17 27.41
C GLN A 375 -22.55 2.93 26.59
N ASN A 376 -21.57 2.25 25.98
CA ASN A 376 -21.73 1.09 25.09
C ASN A 376 -22.58 1.36 23.83
N THR A 377 -22.80 2.64 23.50
CA THR A 377 -23.53 3.04 22.29
C THR A 377 -22.60 3.74 21.33
N THR A 378 -22.69 3.37 20.05
CA THR A 378 -21.96 4.06 18.98
C THR A 378 -22.73 5.30 18.53
N TYR A 379 -22.16 6.48 18.80
CA TYR A 379 -22.63 7.74 18.26
C TYR A 379 -21.85 8.10 16.99
N LEU A 380 -22.56 8.42 15.94
CA LEU A 380 -21.99 8.84 14.67
C LEU A 380 -22.12 10.36 14.51
N VAL A 381 -21.02 10.99 14.07
CA VAL A 381 -20.97 12.41 13.71
C VAL A 381 -20.60 12.51 12.22
N PRO A 382 -21.60 12.53 11.31
CA PRO A 382 -21.34 12.45 9.87
C PRO A 382 -20.57 13.65 9.31
N GLY A 383 -19.64 13.41 8.39
CA GLY A 383 -18.90 14.44 7.64
C GLY A 383 -17.96 15.32 8.46
N VAL A 384 -17.88 15.16 9.78
CA VAL A 384 -17.09 16.04 10.66
C VAL A 384 -15.59 15.99 10.37
N ASN A 385 -15.10 14.88 9.84
CA ASN A 385 -13.67 14.71 9.56
C ASN A 385 -13.21 15.46 8.31
N LEU A 386 -14.13 16.04 7.51
CA LEU A 386 -13.81 16.89 6.36
C LEU A 386 -13.07 18.17 6.77
N ARG A 387 -13.32 18.67 7.98
CA ARG A 387 -12.71 19.88 8.53
C ARG A 387 -11.53 19.60 9.48
N SER A 388 -11.08 18.35 9.57
CA SER A 388 -10.01 17.94 10.49
C SER A 388 -8.63 18.23 9.90
N VAL A 389 -7.79 18.90 10.68
CA VAL A 389 -6.36 19.11 10.34
C VAL A 389 -5.65 17.78 10.10
N GLY A 390 -5.96 16.74 10.88
CA GLY A 390 -5.32 15.44 10.78
C GLY A 390 -5.60 14.74 9.45
N THR A 391 -6.79 14.90 8.90
CA THR A 391 -7.18 14.28 7.61
C THR A 391 -6.46 14.93 6.43
N ILE A 392 -6.39 16.27 6.42
CA ILE A 392 -5.69 17.01 5.37
C ILE A 392 -4.19 16.74 5.42
N ARG A 393 -3.59 16.73 6.62
CA ARG A 393 -2.17 16.41 6.79
C ARG A 393 -1.82 15.03 6.26
N ASP A 394 -2.66 14.02 6.51
CA ASP A 394 -2.36 12.66 6.05
C ASP A 394 -2.53 12.50 4.54
N ALA A 395 -3.57 13.10 3.95
CA ALA A 395 -3.72 13.16 2.50
C ALA A 395 -2.51 13.78 1.79
N GLN A 396 -1.91 14.83 2.36
CA GLN A 396 -0.72 15.48 1.82
C GLN A 396 0.58 14.69 2.07
N LYS A 397 0.62 13.83 3.10
CA LYS A 397 1.81 13.04 3.44
C LYS A 397 1.99 11.85 2.52
N TRP A 398 0.92 11.15 2.13
CA TRP A 398 1.02 9.92 1.34
C TRP A 398 1.86 10.07 0.07
N PRO A 399 1.60 11.01 -0.85
CA PRO A 399 2.45 11.15 -2.05
C PRO A 399 3.90 11.52 -1.73
N LYS A 400 4.14 12.27 -0.64
CA LYS A 400 5.50 12.64 -0.18
C LYS A 400 6.23 11.48 0.51
N ARG A 401 5.50 10.45 0.92
CA ARG A 401 5.99 9.26 1.63
C ARG A 401 5.93 8.01 0.76
N ASP A 402 5.63 8.14 -0.53
CA ASP A 402 5.77 7.02 -1.45
C ASP A 402 7.25 6.72 -1.62
N LYS A 403 7.70 5.63 -0.99
CA LYS A 403 9.10 5.19 -0.99
C LYS A 403 9.39 4.23 -2.14
N ARG A 404 8.44 3.99 -3.05
CA ARG A 404 8.64 3.08 -4.20
C ARG A 404 9.56 3.73 -5.23
N THR A 405 10.78 3.22 -5.28
CA THR A 405 11.82 3.61 -6.25
C THR A 405 11.92 2.66 -7.44
N ASP A 406 11.24 1.51 -7.40
CA ASP A 406 11.18 0.58 -8.52
C ASP A 406 10.42 1.22 -9.71
N PRO A 407 11.01 1.25 -10.93
CA PRO A 407 10.32 1.76 -12.11
C PRO A 407 9.09 0.94 -12.49
N ASN A 408 9.05 -0.35 -12.16
CA ASN A 408 7.92 -1.24 -12.40
C ASN A 408 7.00 -1.28 -11.17
N ARG A 409 6.00 -0.40 -11.14
CA ARG A 409 5.01 -0.32 -10.07
C ARG A 409 3.93 -1.38 -10.22
N LEU A 410 3.67 -2.14 -9.14
CA LEU A 410 2.60 -3.14 -9.10
C LEU A 410 1.25 -2.53 -8.73
N ASP A 411 1.24 -1.60 -7.76
CA ASP A 411 0.00 -0.95 -7.29
C ASP A 411 -0.18 0.44 -7.92
N TYR A 412 -1.37 0.68 -8.47
CA TYR A 412 -1.77 1.97 -9.01
C TYR A 412 -2.57 2.74 -7.96
N ILE A 413 -1.99 3.82 -7.45
CA ILE A 413 -2.48 4.52 -6.25
C ILE A 413 -3.00 5.91 -6.63
N ASN A 414 -4.27 6.18 -6.31
CA ASN A 414 -4.83 7.54 -6.32
C ASN A 414 -4.75 8.14 -4.90
N TYR A 415 -4.16 9.34 -4.79
CA TYR A 415 -3.98 10.05 -3.52
C TYR A 415 -5.08 11.08 -3.22
N ASN A 416 -6.06 11.22 -4.13
CA ASN A 416 -7.11 12.22 -4.04
C ASN A 416 -7.97 12.02 -2.78
N LEU A 417 -8.02 13.03 -1.91
CA LEU A 417 -8.90 13.06 -0.75
C LEU A 417 -10.38 13.10 -1.16
N LEU A 418 -10.70 13.99 -2.11
CA LEU A 418 -12.00 14.07 -2.75
C LEU A 418 -11.88 13.50 -4.16
N SER A 419 -12.69 12.50 -4.46
CA SER A 419 -12.73 11.76 -5.72
C SER A 419 -14.17 11.39 -6.05
N PRO A 420 -14.49 10.93 -7.28
CA PRO A 420 -15.80 10.37 -7.61
C PRO A 420 -16.29 9.34 -6.59
N TYR A 421 -15.38 8.46 -6.11
CA TYR A 421 -15.68 7.45 -5.10
C TYR A 421 -16.13 8.03 -3.74
N THR A 422 -15.49 9.08 -3.24
CA THR A 422 -15.89 9.69 -1.97
C THR A 422 -17.11 10.59 -2.14
N ILE A 423 -17.19 11.34 -3.24
CA ILE A 423 -18.28 12.30 -3.47
C ILE A 423 -19.59 11.59 -3.75
N GLN A 424 -19.61 10.48 -4.51
CA GLN A 424 -20.84 9.68 -4.67
C GLN A 424 -21.38 9.18 -3.30
N LYS A 425 -20.48 8.85 -2.37
CA LYS A 425 -20.86 8.42 -1.02
C LYS A 425 -21.39 9.58 -0.20
N MET A 426 -20.86 10.79 -0.38
CA MET A 426 -21.43 12.00 0.22
C MET A 426 -22.81 12.33 -0.35
N PHE A 427 -23.05 12.14 -1.65
CA PHE A 427 -24.39 12.25 -2.23
C PHE A 427 -25.36 11.26 -1.58
N LYS A 428 -25.00 9.97 -1.50
CA LYS A 428 -25.80 8.94 -0.82
C LYS A 428 -26.03 9.28 0.66
N GLY A 429 -24.97 9.65 1.38
CA GLY A 429 -25.01 10.04 2.78
C GLY A 429 -25.90 11.25 3.05
N ARG A 430 -25.82 12.29 2.20
CA ARG A 430 -26.70 13.45 2.26
C ARG A 430 -28.18 13.04 2.11
N SER A 431 -28.49 12.19 1.14
CA SER A 431 -29.86 11.68 0.94
C SER A 431 -30.35 10.88 2.15
N ILE A 432 -29.50 10.00 2.70
CA ILE A 432 -29.81 9.21 3.92
C ILE A 432 -30.13 10.14 5.10
N LEU A 433 -29.29 11.15 5.35
CA LEU A 433 -29.50 12.07 6.48
C LEU A 433 -30.78 12.91 6.32
N LYS A 434 -31.08 13.38 5.09
CA LYS A 434 -32.34 14.09 4.80
C LYS A 434 -33.55 13.19 5.00
N GLU A 435 -33.46 11.93 4.59
CA GLU A 435 -34.55 10.98 4.75
C GLU A 435 -34.78 10.59 6.21
N LEU A 436 -33.72 10.35 6.99
CA LEU A 436 -33.81 10.13 8.44
C LEU A 436 -34.51 11.31 9.13
N LYS A 437 -34.14 12.54 8.76
CA LYS A 437 -34.78 13.76 9.27
C LYS A 437 -36.27 13.81 8.94
N ARG A 438 -36.64 13.44 7.71
CA ARG A 438 -38.03 13.43 7.23
C ARG A 438 -38.88 12.37 7.94
N VAL A 439 -38.37 11.15 8.09
CA VAL A 439 -39.13 9.99 8.60
C VAL A 439 -39.26 10.01 10.12
N SER A 440 -38.20 10.32 10.85
CA SER A 440 -38.25 10.33 12.33
C SER A 440 -38.85 11.63 12.90
N GLY A 441 -38.86 12.71 12.11
CA GLY A 441 -39.30 14.04 12.51
C GLY A 441 -38.13 15.03 12.61
N GLU A 442 -38.36 16.28 12.22
CA GLU A 442 -37.30 17.30 12.19
C GLU A 442 -36.79 17.69 13.59
N THR A 443 -37.63 17.48 14.61
CA THR A 443 -37.37 17.81 16.01
C THR A 443 -36.89 16.62 16.83
N SER A 444 -36.68 15.43 16.23
CA SER A 444 -36.13 14.28 16.96
C SER A 444 -34.73 14.63 17.48
N GLU A 445 -34.47 14.38 18.76
CA GLU A 445 -33.16 14.63 19.36
C GLU A 445 -32.10 13.66 18.82
N ILE A 446 -32.50 12.42 18.56
CA ILE A 446 -31.63 11.32 18.13
C ILE A 446 -32.30 10.54 16.99
N TYR A 447 -31.49 10.20 15.99
CA TYR A 447 -31.83 9.35 14.85
C TYR A 447 -31.05 8.03 14.94
N SER A 448 -31.67 6.93 14.55
CA SER A 448 -31.02 5.60 14.49
C SER A 448 -30.64 5.25 13.06
N TYR A 449 -29.43 4.77 12.85
CA TYR A 449 -28.93 4.32 11.54
C TYR A 449 -27.97 3.15 11.71
N GLN A 450 -28.32 1.97 11.16
CA GLN A 450 -27.43 0.78 11.12
C GLN A 450 -26.74 0.50 12.46
N SER A 451 -27.51 0.38 13.54
CA SER A 451 -27.04 0.14 14.92
C SER A 451 -26.22 1.27 15.58
N ALA A 452 -26.11 2.43 14.93
CA ALA A 452 -25.53 3.66 15.46
C ALA A 452 -26.61 4.72 15.73
N LYS A 453 -26.28 5.70 16.57
CA LYS A 453 -27.13 6.87 16.89
C LYS A 453 -26.52 8.15 16.36
N ILE A 454 -27.34 9.06 15.85
CA ILE A 454 -26.93 10.38 15.33
C ILE A 454 -27.73 11.45 16.07
N LYS A 455 -27.06 12.41 16.71
CA LYS A 455 -27.73 13.57 17.34
C LYS A 455 -28.25 14.52 16.27
N ASN A 456 -29.35 15.22 16.54
CA ASN A 456 -29.95 16.20 15.61
C ASN A 456 -28.96 17.24 15.09
N SER A 457 -28.15 17.82 15.97
CA SER A 457 -27.10 18.77 15.61
C SER A 457 -26.04 18.16 14.67
N SER A 458 -25.64 16.92 14.94
CA SER A 458 -24.69 16.17 14.10
C SER A 458 -25.28 15.84 12.73
N LEU A 459 -26.57 15.46 12.65
CA LEU A 459 -27.24 15.17 11.40
C LEU A 459 -27.30 16.41 10.49
N ASN A 460 -27.77 17.55 11.01
CA ASN A 460 -27.86 18.79 10.25
C ASN A 460 -26.47 19.29 9.82
N SER A 461 -25.47 19.17 10.72
CA SER A 461 -24.08 19.50 10.38
C SER A 461 -23.53 18.60 9.28
N GLY A 462 -23.83 17.30 9.32
CA GLY A 462 -23.41 16.32 8.32
C GLY A 462 -23.96 16.62 6.93
N ILE A 463 -25.25 16.98 6.82
CA ILE A 463 -25.86 17.42 5.55
C ILE A 463 -25.08 18.62 4.99
N ARG A 464 -24.83 19.63 5.82
CA ARG A 464 -24.09 20.83 5.43
C ARG A 464 -22.65 20.51 5.00
N TYR A 465 -21.94 19.67 5.73
CA TYR A 465 -20.55 19.31 5.39
C TYR A 465 -20.46 18.55 4.07
N TYR A 466 -21.39 17.63 3.80
CA TYR A 466 -21.45 16.95 2.51
C TYR A 466 -21.78 17.92 1.37
N GLU A 467 -22.71 18.86 1.55
CA GLU A 467 -23.01 19.88 0.54
C GLU A 467 -21.78 20.77 0.24
N ILE A 468 -21.03 21.21 1.26
CA ILE A 468 -19.77 21.95 1.10
C ILE A 468 -18.75 21.13 0.28
N ALA A 469 -18.55 19.86 0.61
CA ALA A 469 -17.59 19.02 -0.08
C ALA A 469 -17.98 18.74 -1.55
N ILE A 470 -19.28 18.58 -1.82
CA ILE A 470 -19.80 18.42 -3.19
C ILE A 470 -19.54 19.69 -4.01
N HIS A 471 -19.85 20.88 -3.48
CA HIS A 471 -19.53 22.15 -4.15
C HIS A 471 -18.02 22.28 -4.39
N LYS A 472 -17.19 21.98 -3.39
CA LYS A 472 -15.73 22.03 -3.48
C LYS A 472 -15.18 21.13 -4.59
N PHE A 473 -15.67 19.89 -4.70
CA PHE A 473 -15.20 18.96 -5.72
C PHE A 473 -15.67 19.35 -7.12
N LEU A 474 -16.98 19.48 -7.33
CA LEU A 474 -17.55 19.74 -8.67
C LEU A 474 -17.07 21.08 -9.24
N GLY A 475 -16.97 22.11 -8.37
CA GLY A 475 -16.41 23.40 -8.75
C GLY A 475 -14.92 23.33 -9.09
N ASN A 476 -14.13 22.51 -8.39
CA ASN A 476 -12.72 22.34 -8.74
C ASN A 476 -12.58 21.64 -10.10
N SER A 477 -13.41 20.63 -10.39
CA SER A 477 -13.41 19.93 -11.68
C SER A 477 -13.79 20.89 -12.83
N ILE A 478 -14.80 21.75 -12.66
CA ILE A 478 -15.17 22.72 -13.72
C ILE A 478 -14.08 23.78 -13.94
N ILE A 479 -13.47 24.29 -12.86
CA ILE A 479 -12.38 25.27 -12.96
C ILE A 479 -11.19 24.65 -13.69
N LYS A 480 -10.80 23.42 -13.34
CA LYS A 480 -9.71 22.70 -14.02
C LYS A 480 -10.02 22.39 -15.48
N ARG A 481 -11.27 22.08 -15.83
CA ARG A 481 -11.67 21.90 -17.24
C ARG A 481 -11.49 23.18 -18.05
N LEU A 482 -11.78 24.34 -17.48
CA LEU A 482 -11.74 25.64 -18.16
C LEU A 482 -10.41 26.39 -18.01
N GLU A 483 -9.46 25.83 -17.25
CA GLU A 483 -8.18 26.46 -16.92
C GLU A 483 -7.37 26.82 -18.19
N GLY A 484 -6.90 28.06 -18.26
CA GLY A 484 -6.02 28.54 -19.34
C GLY A 484 -6.71 28.83 -20.68
N ILE A 485 -8.04 28.72 -20.79
CA ILE A 485 -8.76 28.90 -22.07
C ILE A 485 -9.54 30.21 -22.05
N ASN A 486 -9.39 31.01 -23.11
CA ASN A 486 -10.23 32.19 -23.36
C ASN A 486 -11.39 31.77 -24.27
N PHE A 487 -12.60 32.20 -23.93
CA PHE A 487 -13.81 31.89 -24.68
C PHE A 487 -14.37 33.17 -25.31
N LYS A 488 -14.90 33.07 -26.52
CA LYS A 488 -15.52 34.19 -27.24
C LYS A 488 -17.02 34.31 -26.96
N ASP A 489 -17.67 33.18 -26.70
CA ASP A 489 -19.11 33.07 -26.49
C ASP A 489 -19.45 31.83 -25.62
N ASN A 490 -20.73 31.69 -25.31
CA ASN A 490 -21.24 30.55 -24.56
C ASN A 490 -21.17 29.22 -25.33
N GLU A 491 -21.07 29.23 -26.67
CA GLU A 491 -20.96 28.01 -27.46
C GLU A 491 -19.58 27.36 -27.32
N GLU A 492 -18.50 28.16 -27.30
CA GLU A 492 -17.16 27.65 -27.05
C GLU A 492 -17.03 27.04 -25.65
N ILE A 493 -17.66 27.66 -24.64
CA ILE A 493 -17.76 27.11 -23.29
C ILE A 493 -18.46 25.74 -23.32
N ARG A 494 -19.65 25.65 -23.93
CA ARG A 494 -20.41 24.39 -24.04
C ARG A 494 -19.59 23.31 -24.74
N ARG A 495 -18.90 23.65 -25.83
CA ARG A 495 -18.04 22.73 -26.57
C ARG A 495 -16.92 22.17 -25.69
N ARG A 496 -16.30 23.01 -24.86
CA ARG A 496 -15.25 22.59 -23.93
C ARG A 496 -15.77 21.74 -22.78
N LEU A 497 -16.99 21.99 -22.32
CA LEU A 497 -17.62 21.20 -21.25
C LEU A 497 -18.00 19.79 -21.69
N LYS A 498 -18.22 19.54 -23.00
CA LYS A 498 -18.50 18.19 -23.49
C LYS A 498 -17.40 17.21 -23.05
N PRO A 499 -17.75 16.05 -22.46
CA PRO A 499 -16.78 15.02 -22.12
C PRO A 499 -16.01 14.51 -23.33
N ASP A 500 -14.75 14.12 -23.12
CA ASP A 500 -13.89 13.57 -24.19
C ASP A 500 -14.17 12.08 -24.44
N THR A 501 -14.90 11.43 -23.55
CA THR A 501 -15.22 10.00 -23.57
C THR A 501 -16.53 9.73 -22.83
N GLU A 502 -17.22 8.66 -23.21
CA GLU A 502 -18.40 8.14 -22.48
C GLU A 502 -18.00 7.32 -21.24
N ILE A 503 -16.71 6.98 -21.09
CA ILE A 503 -16.21 6.24 -19.93
C ILE A 503 -16.13 7.17 -18.71
N GLY A 504 -16.58 6.67 -17.55
CA GLY A 504 -16.59 7.42 -16.29
C GLY A 504 -17.98 7.69 -15.73
N VAL A 505 -19.04 7.42 -16.49
CA VAL A 505 -20.42 7.53 -16.02
C VAL A 505 -20.74 6.43 -15.00
N GLY A 506 -21.69 6.70 -14.10
CA GLY A 506 -22.20 5.72 -13.14
C GLY A 506 -21.44 5.68 -11.82
N GLU A 507 -21.33 4.47 -11.24
CA GLU A 507 -20.66 4.26 -9.96
C GLU A 507 -19.15 4.14 -10.11
N TRP A 508 -18.44 4.65 -9.12
CA TRP A 508 -17.00 4.49 -8.99
C TRP A 508 -16.67 3.59 -7.80
N VAL A 509 -15.58 2.85 -7.89
CA VAL A 509 -15.11 1.95 -6.84
C VAL A 509 -13.68 2.24 -6.49
N ASP A 510 -13.29 1.85 -5.27
CA ASP A 510 -11.93 1.85 -4.80
C ASP A 510 -11.48 0.40 -4.60
N ILE A 511 -10.70 -0.11 -5.56
CA ILE A 511 -10.20 -1.49 -5.53
C ILE A 511 -8.83 -1.55 -4.86
N ALA A 512 -8.77 -1.10 -3.60
CA ALA A 512 -7.56 -1.02 -2.78
C ALA A 512 -6.47 -0.08 -3.32
N GLY A 513 -6.83 1.18 -3.61
CA GLY A 513 -5.87 2.21 -4.01
C GLY A 513 -6.17 2.80 -5.38
N LEU A 514 -6.65 1.98 -6.31
CA LEU A 514 -7.09 2.42 -7.64
C LEU A 514 -8.56 2.80 -7.59
N ILE A 515 -8.82 4.08 -7.85
CA ILE A 515 -10.16 4.64 -7.98
C ILE A 515 -10.51 4.62 -9.46
N ALA A 516 -11.53 3.85 -9.82
CA ALA A 516 -11.91 3.64 -11.22
C ALA A 516 -13.43 3.59 -11.39
N PRO A 517 -13.95 3.88 -12.60
CA PRO A 517 -15.34 3.62 -12.93
C PRO A 517 -15.63 2.12 -12.80
N LYS A 518 -16.74 1.77 -12.17
CA LYS A 518 -17.14 0.37 -11.98
C LYS A 518 -17.29 -0.35 -13.32
N SER A 519 -17.74 0.34 -14.37
CA SER A 519 -17.87 -0.23 -15.72
C SER A 519 -16.56 -0.79 -16.26
N GLU A 520 -15.43 -0.12 -16.02
CA GLU A 520 -14.14 -0.57 -16.52
C GLU A 520 -13.60 -1.75 -15.71
N VAL A 521 -13.91 -1.80 -14.41
CA VAL A 521 -13.61 -2.96 -13.56
C VAL A 521 -14.42 -4.18 -14.00
N GLU A 522 -15.72 -4.02 -14.29
CA GLU A 522 -16.55 -5.11 -14.80
C GLU A 522 -16.09 -5.58 -16.19
N LYS A 523 -15.71 -4.67 -17.10
CA LYS A 523 -15.12 -5.05 -18.40
C LYS A 523 -13.86 -5.89 -18.25
N LEU A 524 -12.98 -5.53 -17.31
CA LEU A 524 -11.80 -6.33 -16.98
C LEU A 524 -12.20 -7.73 -16.48
N ILE A 525 -13.17 -7.78 -15.56
CA ILE A 525 -13.69 -9.05 -15.02
C ILE A 525 -14.26 -9.93 -16.14
N ASP A 526 -15.12 -9.37 -16.99
CA ASP A 526 -15.74 -10.10 -18.11
C ASP A 526 -14.68 -10.55 -19.14
N GLY A 527 -13.64 -9.74 -19.37
CA GLY A 527 -12.47 -10.09 -20.18
C GLY A 527 -11.65 -11.26 -19.59
N ILE A 528 -11.57 -11.37 -18.26
CA ILE A 528 -10.94 -12.52 -17.60
C ILE A 528 -11.82 -13.76 -17.72
N GLU A 529 -13.12 -13.65 -17.46
CA GLU A 529 -14.08 -14.77 -17.55
C GLU A 529 -14.18 -15.36 -18.96
N SER A 530 -14.16 -14.50 -19.99
CA SER A 530 -14.16 -14.93 -21.39
C SER A 530 -12.81 -15.49 -21.88
N GLY A 531 -11.74 -15.30 -21.11
CA GLY A 531 -10.38 -15.73 -21.47
C GLY A 531 -9.63 -14.77 -22.41
N GLU A 532 -10.20 -13.62 -22.76
CA GLU A 532 -9.51 -12.54 -23.48
C GLU A 532 -8.28 -12.07 -22.67
N ILE A 533 -8.45 -11.93 -21.35
CA ILE A 533 -7.40 -11.57 -20.42
C ILE A 533 -6.97 -12.81 -19.65
N ASN A 534 -5.88 -13.43 -20.10
CA ASN A 534 -5.41 -14.74 -19.60
C ASN A 534 -3.96 -14.73 -19.08
N ARG A 535 -3.37 -13.55 -18.84
CA ARG A 535 -2.02 -13.38 -18.29
C ARG A 535 -1.99 -12.24 -17.28
N LEU A 536 -1.16 -12.38 -16.25
CA LEU A 536 -0.91 -11.33 -15.23
C LEU A 536 -0.51 -9.99 -15.86
N LYS A 537 0.33 -10.03 -16.91
CA LYS A 537 0.78 -8.82 -17.62
C LYS A 537 -0.40 -8.06 -18.27
N SER A 538 -1.32 -8.75 -18.92
CA SER A 538 -2.48 -8.13 -19.58
C SER A 538 -3.44 -7.52 -18.56
N MET A 539 -3.70 -8.23 -17.47
CA MET A 539 -4.50 -7.71 -16.36
C MET A 539 -3.89 -6.45 -15.74
N ASN A 540 -2.57 -6.45 -15.48
CA ASN A 540 -1.87 -5.28 -14.96
C ASN A 540 -1.89 -4.09 -15.93
N ALA A 541 -1.87 -4.33 -17.25
CA ALA A 541 -2.02 -3.27 -18.25
C ALA A 541 -3.42 -2.62 -18.20
N CYS A 542 -4.48 -3.37 -17.91
CA CYS A 542 -5.82 -2.82 -17.72
C CYS A 542 -5.89 -1.90 -16.49
N PHE A 543 -5.26 -2.29 -15.37
CA PHE A 543 -5.18 -1.42 -14.18
C PHE A 543 -4.39 -0.14 -14.48
N ALA A 544 -3.27 -0.24 -15.21
CA ALA A 544 -2.50 0.92 -15.64
C ALA A 544 -3.36 1.89 -16.46
N ALA A 545 -4.07 1.36 -17.46
CA ALA A 545 -4.93 2.17 -18.33
C ALA A 545 -6.04 2.90 -17.55
N MET A 546 -6.64 2.27 -16.53
CA MET A 546 -7.62 2.92 -15.66
C MET A 546 -6.99 4.06 -14.85
N HIS A 547 -5.77 3.86 -14.34
CA HIS A 547 -5.04 4.86 -13.55
C HIS A 547 -4.61 6.06 -14.39
N ASP A 548 -4.02 5.81 -15.56
CA ASP A 548 -3.53 6.84 -16.48
C ASP A 548 -4.66 7.74 -17.01
N ASN A 549 -5.85 7.17 -17.20
CA ASN A 549 -7.04 7.89 -17.69
C ASN A 549 -7.93 8.48 -16.57
N TYR A 550 -7.49 8.41 -15.31
CA TYR A 550 -8.29 8.80 -14.13
C TYR A 550 -8.96 10.18 -14.31
N TYR A 551 -8.20 11.22 -14.69
CA TYR A 551 -8.75 12.59 -14.79
C TYR A 551 -9.72 12.76 -15.97
N THR A 552 -9.51 12.02 -17.06
CA THR A 552 -10.42 12.01 -18.21
C THR A 552 -11.77 11.41 -17.80
N TYR A 553 -11.75 10.27 -17.10
CA TYR A 553 -12.95 9.63 -16.59
C TYR A 553 -13.62 10.45 -15.48
N GLU A 554 -12.84 11.05 -14.57
CA GLU A 554 -13.34 11.94 -13.52
C GLU A 554 -14.14 13.09 -14.12
N TRP A 555 -13.66 13.69 -15.21
CA TRP A 555 -14.38 14.78 -15.87
C TRP A 555 -15.74 14.33 -16.39
N THR A 556 -15.82 13.19 -17.09
CA THR A 556 -17.10 12.63 -17.55
C THR A 556 -18.07 12.44 -16.39
N TRP A 557 -17.60 11.91 -15.27
CA TRP A 557 -18.42 11.75 -14.06
C TRP A 557 -18.89 13.09 -13.47
N ALA A 558 -17.95 14.03 -13.30
CA ALA A 558 -18.23 15.33 -12.70
C ALA A 558 -19.20 16.15 -13.56
N TYR A 559 -19.07 16.10 -14.88
CA TYR A 559 -19.97 16.76 -15.82
C TYR A 559 -21.43 16.36 -15.60
N HIS A 560 -21.73 15.05 -15.52
CA HIS A 560 -23.08 14.58 -15.24
C HIS A 560 -23.57 14.95 -13.83
N LYS A 561 -22.69 14.92 -12.83
CA LYS A 561 -23.06 15.31 -11.47
C LYS A 561 -23.27 16.81 -11.30
N ILE A 562 -22.60 17.64 -12.09
CA ILE A 562 -22.87 19.09 -12.16
C ILE A 562 -24.29 19.33 -12.67
N GLN A 563 -24.69 18.66 -13.75
CA GLN A 563 -26.04 18.77 -14.30
C GLN A 563 -27.10 18.40 -13.26
N GLU A 564 -26.94 17.24 -12.62
CA GLU A 564 -27.88 16.73 -11.61
C GLU A 564 -27.94 17.64 -10.36
N PHE A 565 -26.79 18.04 -9.83
CA PHE A 565 -26.73 18.74 -8.55
C PHE A 565 -27.14 20.21 -8.64
N TYR A 566 -26.78 20.90 -9.72
CA TYR A 566 -27.14 22.30 -9.94
C TYR A 566 -28.43 22.47 -10.78
N GLY A 567 -29.00 21.39 -11.30
CA GLY A 567 -30.21 21.45 -12.13
C GLY A 567 -29.98 22.14 -13.49
N LEU A 568 -28.79 21.97 -14.07
CA LEU A 568 -28.38 22.66 -15.30
C LEU A 568 -28.57 21.77 -16.53
N ASN A 569 -29.09 22.36 -17.60
CA ASN A 569 -29.15 21.71 -18.91
C ASN A 569 -27.86 22.00 -19.70
N PRO A 570 -27.11 20.97 -20.14
CA PRO A 570 -25.87 21.15 -20.89
C PRO A 570 -26.00 21.92 -22.21
N GLU A 571 -27.16 21.86 -22.87
CA GLU A 571 -27.39 22.57 -24.13
C GLU A 571 -27.61 24.06 -23.93
N THR A 572 -27.98 24.48 -22.71
CA THR A 572 -28.29 25.88 -22.40
C THR A 572 -27.37 26.52 -21.37
N ILE A 573 -26.38 25.79 -20.83
CA ILE A 573 -25.46 26.32 -19.82
C ILE A 573 -24.70 27.55 -20.34
N THR A 574 -24.54 28.55 -19.49
CA THR A 574 -23.93 29.85 -19.81
C THR A 574 -22.75 30.18 -18.89
N ALA A 575 -21.97 31.19 -19.25
CA ALA A 575 -20.95 31.77 -18.40
C ALA A 575 -21.51 32.22 -17.04
N LYS A 576 -22.75 32.71 -16.99
CA LYS A 576 -23.43 33.09 -15.74
C LYS A 576 -23.62 31.91 -14.79
N ASP A 577 -24.01 30.75 -15.32
CA ASP A 577 -24.18 29.53 -14.54
C ASP A 577 -22.84 29.04 -14.00
N ILE A 578 -21.79 29.12 -14.80
CA ILE A 578 -20.42 28.78 -14.38
C ILE A 578 -19.95 29.73 -13.28
N ILE A 579 -20.17 31.04 -13.41
CA ILE A 579 -19.85 32.02 -12.36
C ILE A 579 -20.60 31.68 -11.06
N ALA A 580 -21.86 31.25 -11.13
CA ALA A 580 -22.61 30.83 -9.94
C ALA A 580 -21.98 29.59 -9.27
N ILE A 581 -21.59 28.59 -10.06
CA ILE A 581 -20.86 27.40 -9.56
C ILE A 581 -19.54 27.81 -8.91
N VAL A 582 -18.76 28.69 -9.56
CA VAL A 582 -17.45 29.13 -9.07
C VAL A 582 -17.59 29.95 -7.77
N ARG A 583 -18.64 30.76 -7.64
CA ARG A 583 -18.94 31.48 -6.39
C ARG A 583 -19.27 30.51 -5.25
N ALA A 584 -20.16 29.55 -5.48
CA ALA A 584 -20.51 28.53 -4.50
C ALA A 584 -19.30 27.66 -4.12
N TRP A 585 -18.46 27.32 -5.10
CA TRP A 585 -17.19 26.64 -4.88
C TRP A 585 -16.24 27.44 -3.99
N ARG A 586 -16.06 28.74 -4.27
CA ARG A 586 -15.18 29.62 -3.51
C ARG A 586 -15.64 29.70 -2.06
N GLU A 587 -16.93 29.92 -1.84
CA GLU A 587 -17.52 29.93 -0.49
C GLU A 587 -17.31 28.59 0.23
N ALA A 588 -17.50 27.46 -0.45
CA ALA A 588 -17.28 26.14 0.11
C ALA A 588 -15.80 25.87 0.47
N VAL A 589 -14.87 26.23 -0.42
CA VAL A 589 -13.42 26.05 -0.19
C VAL A 589 -12.94 26.92 0.95
N VAL A 590 -13.19 28.23 0.89
CA VAL A 590 -12.76 29.18 1.91
C VAL A 590 -13.44 28.88 3.25
N GLY A 591 -14.73 28.54 3.23
CA GLY A 591 -15.46 28.14 4.42
C GLY A 591 -14.88 26.89 5.07
N LEU A 592 -14.55 25.85 4.29
CA LEU A 592 -13.94 24.63 4.82
C LEU A 592 -12.53 24.89 5.36
N ASP A 593 -11.72 25.66 4.64
CA ASP A 593 -10.35 25.95 5.05
C ASP A 593 -10.31 26.81 6.33
N ARG A 594 -11.26 27.73 6.51
CA ARG A 594 -11.46 28.44 7.79
C ARG A 594 -11.82 27.49 8.93
N MET A 595 -12.67 26.49 8.70
CA MET A 595 -12.98 25.48 9.72
C MET A 595 -11.75 24.65 10.09
N VAL A 596 -10.88 24.35 9.13
CA VAL A 596 -9.61 23.64 9.35
C VAL A 596 -8.63 24.51 10.13
N TYR A 597 -8.56 25.80 9.81
CA TYR A 597 -7.78 26.78 10.55
C TYR A 597 -8.21 26.86 12.02
N ASP A 598 -9.51 26.95 12.27
CA ASP A 598 -10.06 26.97 13.63
C ASP A 598 -9.84 25.66 14.38
N ASP A 599 -9.83 24.52 13.67
CA ASP A 599 -9.50 23.23 14.26
C ASP A 599 -8.02 23.15 14.67
N ALA A 600 -7.12 23.60 13.80
CA ALA A 600 -5.69 23.70 14.10
C ALA A 600 -5.39 24.64 15.28
N ARG A 601 -6.16 25.72 15.44
CA ARG A 601 -6.00 26.68 16.55
C ARG A 601 -6.18 26.01 17.93
N LYS A 602 -6.97 24.94 18.03
CA LYS A 602 -7.18 24.23 19.31
C LYS A 602 -5.89 23.61 19.85
N GLU A 603 -4.97 23.20 18.98
CA GLU A 603 -3.67 22.64 19.36
C GLU A 603 -2.74 23.67 20.04
N PHE A 604 -3.06 24.97 19.94
CA PHE A 604 -2.32 26.08 20.54
C PHE A 604 -3.06 26.73 21.71
N SER A 605 -4.10 26.05 22.22
CA SER A 605 -4.89 26.51 23.36
C SER A 605 -4.18 26.27 24.70
N LEU A 606 -4.62 26.97 25.75
CA LEU A 606 -4.10 26.80 27.12
C LEU A 606 -4.17 25.34 27.60
N SER A 607 -5.22 24.59 27.25
CA SER A 607 -5.35 23.17 27.59
C SER A 607 -4.25 22.31 26.96
N SER A 608 -3.72 22.69 25.80
CA SER A 608 -2.63 21.99 25.13
C SER A 608 -1.25 22.32 25.73
N MET A 609 -1.16 23.35 26.59
CA MET A 609 0.09 23.77 27.26
C MET A 609 0.37 23.01 28.56
N THR A 610 -0.51 22.09 28.98
CA THR A 610 -0.48 21.42 30.30
C THR A 610 0.85 20.70 30.65
N GLY A 611 1.66 20.33 29.65
CA GLY A 611 2.95 19.65 29.86
C GLY A 611 4.20 20.52 29.72
N PHE A 612 4.05 21.84 29.53
CA PHE A 612 5.16 22.77 29.30
C PHE A 612 5.45 23.60 30.55
N GLY A 613 6.71 23.96 30.78
CA GLY A 613 7.14 24.66 31.99
C GLY A 613 6.76 23.90 33.26
N ALA A 614 7.10 22.60 33.31
CA ALA A 614 6.61 21.63 34.30
C ALA A 614 6.79 22.05 35.78
N ASP A 615 7.77 22.90 36.08
CA ASP A 615 8.06 23.48 37.39
C ASP A 615 8.09 25.03 37.38
N GLY A 616 7.68 25.64 36.26
CA GLY A 616 7.79 27.07 36.00
C GLY A 616 6.49 27.86 36.21
N SER A 617 6.63 29.18 36.11
CA SER A 617 5.53 30.12 36.04
C SER A 617 4.73 29.99 34.73
N ARG A 618 3.56 30.64 34.68
CA ARG A 618 2.73 30.66 33.47
C ARG A 618 3.44 31.28 32.26
N ASP A 619 4.39 32.18 32.50
CA ASP A 619 5.16 32.80 31.41
C ASP A 619 6.28 31.87 30.93
N GLU A 620 6.92 31.13 31.84
CA GLU A 620 7.87 30.05 31.48
C GLU A 620 7.17 28.91 30.71
N MET A 621 5.97 28.51 31.12
CA MET A 621 5.14 27.55 30.36
C MET A 621 4.86 28.03 28.93
N LYS A 622 4.51 29.31 28.75
CA LYS A 622 4.26 29.87 27.41
C LYS A 622 5.54 29.94 26.58
N LEU A 623 6.65 30.34 27.19
CA LEU A 623 7.95 30.41 26.53
C LEU A 623 8.41 29.01 26.10
N ASP A 624 8.32 28.03 26.98
CA ASP A 624 8.64 26.63 26.68
C ASP A 624 7.74 26.08 25.56
N PHE A 625 6.43 26.29 25.67
CA PHE A 625 5.49 25.95 24.59
C PHE A 625 5.90 26.61 23.26
N GLY A 626 6.20 27.91 23.26
CA GLY A 626 6.62 28.64 22.07
C GLY A 626 7.93 28.13 21.47
N GLN A 627 8.92 27.76 22.28
CA GLN A 627 10.19 27.21 21.80
C GLN A 627 10.02 25.81 21.19
N VAL A 628 9.13 24.98 21.73
CA VAL A 628 8.95 23.59 21.28
C VAL A 628 7.95 23.49 20.13
N ARG A 629 6.84 24.21 20.21
CA ARG A 629 5.71 24.12 19.25
C ARG A 629 5.68 25.25 18.23
N GLY A 630 6.42 26.33 18.49
CA GLY A 630 6.34 27.57 17.72
C GLY A 630 5.05 28.34 17.99
N ASP A 631 4.94 29.49 17.35
CA ASP A 631 3.72 30.30 17.39
C ASP A 631 2.73 29.84 16.32
N PHE A 632 1.44 29.92 16.64
CA PHE A 632 0.35 29.52 15.75
C PHE A 632 0.44 30.18 14.37
N GLU A 633 0.66 31.49 14.33
CA GLU A 633 0.74 32.29 13.09
C GLU A 633 1.95 31.92 12.23
N SER A 634 3.03 31.44 12.86
CA SER A 634 4.26 31.01 12.18
C SER A 634 4.26 29.53 11.78
N ASN A 635 3.24 28.76 12.19
CA ASN A 635 3.23 27.32 11.97
C ASN A 635 3.11 27.01 10.47
N PRO A 636 4.00 26.18 9.89
CA PRO A 636 4.03 25.92 8.45
C PRO A 636 2.71 25.39 7.87
N PHE A 637 1.94 24.62 8.66
CA PHE A 637 0.63 24.14 8.23
C PHE A 637 -0.39 25.28 8.19
N VAL A 638 -0.42 26.14 9.22
CA VAL A 638 -1.33 27.28 9.31
C VAL A 638 -1.08 28.26 8.17
N THR A 639 0.18 28.61 7.92
CA THR A 639 0.57 29.45 6.78
C THR A 639 0.19 28.82 5.44
N ALA A 640 0.32 27.50 5.29
CA ALA A 640 -0.10 26.80 4.08
C ALA A 640 -1.62 26.83 3.86
N VAL A 641 -2.42 26.77 4.94
CA VAL A 641 -3.89 26.91 4.86
C VAL A 641 -4.28 28.33 4.46
N LEU A 642 -3.68 29.36 5.06
CA LEU A 642 -3.93 30.76 4.68
C LEU A 642 -3.55 31.02 3.22
N LYS A 643 -2.35 30.58 2.80
CA LYS A 643 -1.93 30.67 1.41
C LYS A 643 -2.88 29.93 0.47
N HIS A 644 -3.36 28.75 0.86
CA HIS A 644 -4.34 28.02 0.05
C HIS A 644 -5.67 28.78 -0.08
N ILE A 645 -6.12 29.48 0.97
CA ILE A 645 -7.30 30.36 0.90
C ILE A 645 -7.07 31.48 -0.12
N ASP A 646 -5.92 32.15 -0.07
CA ASP A 646 -5.58 33.24 -1.00
C ASP A 646 -5.50 32.73 -2.44
N ASP A 647 -4.73 31.66 -2.68
CA ASP A 647 -4.54 31.04 -3.98
C ASP A 647 -5.87 30.59 -4.59
N LYS A 648 -6.77 30.00 -3.79
CA LYS A 648 -8.09 29.55 -4.28
C LYS A 648 -9.06 30.69 -4.49
N THR A 649 -8.98 31.74 -3.68
CA THR A 649 -9.77 32.96 -3.89
C THR A 649 -9.38 33.62 -5.21
N ALA A 650 -8.07 33.80 -5.44
CA ALA A 650 -7.54 34.34 -6.69
C ALA A 650 -7.89 33.48 -7.91
N LEU A 651 -7.81 32.14 -7.79
CA LEU A 651 -8.21 31.22 -8.86
C LEU A 651 -9.69 31.37 -9.24
N GLY A 652 -10.57 31.51 -8.26
CA GLY A 652 -11.99 31.73 -8.51
C GLY A 652 -12.26 33.09 -9.18
N GLU A 653 -11.58 34.13 -8.71
CA GLU A 653 -11.70 35.48 -9.27
C GLU A 653 -11.13 35.59 -10.69
N GLU A 654 -10.03 34.92 -10.98
CA GLU A 654 -9.47 34.82 -12.34
C GLU A 654 -10.52 34.29 -13.31
N LEU A 655 -11.14 33.14 -13.01
CA LEU A 655 -12.11 32.54 -13.92
C LEU A 655 -13.35 33.41 -14.05
N ILE A 656 -13.87 33.96 -12.94
CA ILE A 656 -15.03 34.87 -12.96
C ILE A 656 -14.75 36.10 -13.83
N ASN A 657 -13.57 36.72 -13.68
CA ASN A 657 -13.20 37.90 -14.47
C ASN A 657 -13.02 37.55 -15.94
N ARG A 658 -12.39 36.41 -16.23
CA ARG A 658 -12.12 35.96 -17.61
C ARG A 658 -13.39 35.70 -18.41
N ILE A 659 -14.39 35.06 -17.81
CA ILE A 659 -15.66 34.75 -18.51
C ILE A 659 -16.77 35.76 -18.19
N GLY A 660 -16.51 36.74 -17.32
CA GLY A 660 -17.52 37.69 -16.84
C GLY A 660 -18.11 38.58 -17.93
N GLN A 661 -17.35 38.84 -19.00
CA GLN A 661 -17.84 39.59 -20.16
C GLN A 661 -18.85 38.82 -21.01
N LEU A 662 -18.94 37.49 -20.83
CA LEU A 662 -19.85 36.59 -21.55
C LEU A 662 -21.14 36.29 -20.79
N ALA A 663 -21.25 36.79 -19.55
CA ALA A 663 -22.26 36.41 -18.56
C ALA A 663 -23.51 37.31 -18.52
#